data_AF-A0A3A5APQ1-F1
#
_entry.id   AF-A0A3A5APQ1-F1
#
_cell.length_a   1.000
_cell.length_b   1.000
_cell.length_c   1.000
_cell.angle_alpha   90.00
_cell.angle_beta   90.00
_cell.angle_gamma   90.00
#
_symmetry.space_group_name_H-M   'P 1'
#
loop_
_entity.id
_entity.type
_entity.pdbx_description
1 polymer ?
#
loop_
_entity_poly.entity_id
_entity_poly.type
_entity_poly.pdbx_seq_one_letter_code
_entity_poly.pdbx_strand_id
1 'polypeptide(L)'
;MNVFREPITEKRQQIINIVKWKLGLLEKTEDEKTLRENWAKLIKFPDFQEKASKIATSIAEMLEQYLRYKMDLENYFDQEIYEFSVVKMLWESQGKLIHTKHEAETSYLTHKIYSVLFDESIDTEAGTPDHHPDEILKAKTVMATTPLTSEGRKAGEQTLIISQKEKEMDKTSKPALPGKKLPTYTITPEDVPFNALESPISDFFLNPPQSIPRQTYPKATLSGSTPTVVTSPEMEAAMPPATIEGIVVPKEEISRPVLGQWQYLPVPEGPDKHEEHYHTFLEVPGELKLIGARVRGKSHKHGGTNCDDWFECSVSGDWTIIAVSDGAGSKKFSRVGAKASCRAAMNYLAEQLNNHRIKERKIWDGETFRRDSTDYSFDEADLEFVQQALHQAMHKAYQAVEQAAEERKESEAHQKILGENQELNVNDLSATLLLAAHSLVKYKNMNYSFILTCQVGDGMLAAVDNKCNLRLLGVPDTGEYAGQTDFLTSKNKLERFNLMSKTFGFFSPMRALLVMSDGVADDYFPNDPGMLNLWGDLIINGVLELKGVTVESAVAALKKTKLAKLEEIEKAQFHYLANVVTPTGIEQMPIRTVGLLAEQLGIPLPELMNSPELLWAAALGVLPDENVLPAARLQSWLDSYQVRGSADDRTLVILSREILV
;
A
#
# COMPACT_ATOMS: atom_id res chain seq x y z
N MET A 1 3.18 -8.45 22.00
CA MET A 1 3.97 -8.75 20.79
C MET A 1 5.36 -9.36 21.06
N ASN A 2 6.13 -8.95 22.07
CA ASN A 2 7.56 -9.38 22.25
C ASN A 2 7.81 -10.82 22.75
N VAL A 3 7.04 -11.83 22.30
CA VAL A 3 7.22 -13.26 22.69
C VAL A 3 7.48 -14.18 21.48
N PHE A 4 7.51 -13.63 20.25
CA PHE A 4 7.67 -14.42 19.02
C PHE A 4 8.90 -14.06 18.16
N ARG A 5 9.96 -13.50 18.76
CA ARG A 5 11.26 -13.24 18.11
C ARG A 5 12.27 -14.38 18.29
N GLU A 6 11.81 -15.63 18.14
CA GLU A 6 12.67 -16.81 17.99
C GLU A 6 12.26 -17.62 16.76
N PRO A 7 13.20 -18.28 16.06
CA PRO A 7 12.91 -19.08 14.88
C PRO A 7 11.92 -20.21 15.19
N ILE A 8 11.09 -20.56 14.21
CA ILE A 8 10.07 -21.61 14.36
C ILE A 8 10.77 -22.97 14.49
N THR A 9 10.98 -23.39 15.74
CA THR A 9 11.51 -24.73 16.04
C THR A 9 10.52 -25.81 15.60
N GLU A 10 11.04 -27.00 15.30
CA GLU A 10 10.27 -28.15 14.81
C GLU A 10 9.08 -28.50 15.73
N LYS A 11 9.25 -28.35 17.05
CA LYS A 11 8.19 -28.47 18.07
C LYS A 11 7.05 -27.47 17.89
N ARG A 12 7.34 -26.22 17.50
CA ARG A 12 6.32 -25.18 17.27
C ARG A 12 5.46 -25.51 16.05
N GLN A 13 6.06 -26.05 14.98
CA GLN A 13 5.31 -26.52 13.81
C GLN A 13 4.46 -27.77 14.13
N GLN A 14 4.97 -28.70 14.93
CA GLN A 14 4.20 -29.85 15.42
C GLN A 14 2.96 -29.41 16.21
N ILE A 15 3.09 -28.44 17.12
CA ILE A 15 1.95 -27.87 17.87
C ILE A 15 0.90 -27.26 16.93
N ILE A 16 1.33 -26.46 15.94
CA ILE A 16 0.42 -25.85 14.95
C ILE A 16 -0.34 -26.93 14.16
N ASN A 17 0.32 -28.00 13.74
CA ASN A 17 -0.31 -29.07 12.99
C ASN A 17 -1.34 -29.84 13.84
N ILE A 18 -1.04 -30.11 15.12
CA ILE A 18 -2.00 -30.78 16.02
C ILE A 18 -3.23 -29.89 16.29
N VAL A 19 -3.04 -28.58 16.46
CA VAL A 19 -4.16 -27.62 16.63
C VAL A 19 -5.03 -27.56 15.36
N LYS A 20 -4.42 -27.45 14.17
CA LYS A 20 -5.19 -27.50 12.90
C LYS A 20 -5.98 -28.80 12.75
N TRP A 21 -5.40 -29.94 13.13
CA TRP A 21 -6.09 -31.23 13.12
C TRP A 21 -7.30 -31.26 14.08
N LYS A 22 -7.16 -30.83 15.34
CA LYS A 22 -8.27 -30.78 16.32
C LYS A 22 -9.40 -29.83 15.89
N LEU A 23 -9.09 -28.79 15.11
CA LEU A 23 -10.06 -27.87 14.51
C LEU A 23 -10.67 -28.36 13.17
N GLY A 24 -10.25 -29.52 12.64
CA GLY A 24 -10.71 -30.02 11.33
C GLY A 24 -10.15 -29.25 10.12
N LEU A 25 -9.09 -28.46 10.31
CA LEU A 25 -8.44 -27.60 9.30
C LEU A 25 -7.24 -28.30 8.61
N LEU A 26 -7.21 -29.63 8.65
CA LEU A 26 -6.31 -30.47 7.88
C LEU A 26 -7.14 -31.54 7.17
N GLU A 27 -6.80 -31.80 5.91
CA GLU A 27 -7.28 -32.97 5.18
C GLU A 27 -6.89 -34.26 5.93
N LYS A 28 -7.60 -35.36 5.67
CA LYS A 28 -7.44 -36.63 6.40
C LYS A 28 -6.10 -37.30 6.06
N THR A 29 -5.05 -36.92 6.77
CA THR A 29 -3.71 -37.53 6.67
C THR A 29 -3.63 -38.88 7.39
N GLU A 30 -2.73 -39.75 6.93
CA GLU A 30 -2.55 -41.11 7.48
C GLU A 30 -2.02 -41.14 8.93
N ASP A 31 -1.60 -39.98 9.47
CA ASP A 31 -0.96 -39.84 10.80
C ASP A 31 -1.93 -39.41 11.92
N GLU A 32 -3.25 -39.55 11.70
CA GLU A 32 -4.30 -39.14 12.64
C GLU A 32 -4.12 -39.73 14.06
N LYS A 33 -3.57 -40.95 14.16
CA LYS A 33 -3.26 -41.61 15.44
C LYS A 33 -2.18 -40.87 16.22
N THR A 34 -1.10 -40.46 15.55
CA THR A 34 0.02 -39.73 16.16
C THR A 34 -0.41 -38.33 16.58
N LEU A 35 -1.26 -37.68 15.78
CA LEU A 35 -1.88 -36.40 16.13
C LEU A 35 -2.77 -36.51 17.38
N ARG A 36 -3.61 -37.56 17.48
CA ARG A 36 -4.40 -37.87 18.70
C ARG A 36 -3.51 -38.12 19.92
N GLU A 37 -2.48 -38.96 19.80
CA GLU A 37 -1.56 -39.27 20.89
C GLU A 37 -0.76 -38.04 21.34
N ASN A 38 -0.38 -37.16 20.42
CA ASN A 38 0.36 -35.94 20.76
C ASN A 38 -0.57 -34.86 21.33
N TRP A 39 -1.82 -34.75 20.89
CA TRP A 39 -2.83 -33.91 21.56
C TRP A 39 -3.04 -34.33 23.02
N ALA A 40 -3.18 -35.64 23.27
CA ALA A 40 -3.36 -36.19 24.62
C ALA A 40 -2.15 -35.99 25.57
N LYS A 41 -0.97 -35.69 25.02
CA LYS A 41 0.23 -35.24 25.76
C LYS A 41 0.23 -33.72 25.95
N LEU A 42 -0.15 -32.98 24.90
CA LEU A 42 -0.12 -31.52 24.86
C LEU A 42 -1.08 -30.88 25.86
N ILE A 43 -2.32 -31.39 25.96
CA ILE A 43 -3.33 -30.91 26.93
C ILE A 43 -2.95 -31.13 28.42
N LYS A 44 -1.87 -31.86 28.69
CA LYS A 44 -1.37 -32.14 30.06
C LYS A 44 -0.19 -31.25 30.47
N PHE A 45 0.24 -30.31 29.62
CA PHE A 45 1.21 -29.29 30.02
C PHE A 45 0.53 -28.22 30.90
N PRO A 46 1.10 -27.82 32.05
CA PRO A 46 0.46 -26.87 32.98
C PRO A 46 0.04 -25.56 32.30
N ASP A 47 0.93 -24.96 31.51
CA ASP A 47 0.68 -23.69 30.82
C ASP A 47 -0.23 -23.84 29.57
N PHE A 48 -0.71 -25.05 29.24
CA PHE A 48 -1.33 -25.28 27.93
C PHE A 48 -2.65 -24.53 27.77
N GLN A 49 -3.49 -24.42 28.82
CA GLN A 49 -4.73 -23.64 28.74
C GLN A 49 -4.46 -22.15 28.44
N GLU A 50 -3.48 -21.54 29.12
CA GLU A 50 -3.11 -20.14 28.88
C GLU A 50 -2.53 -19.92 27.48
N LYS A 51 -1.70 -20.85 27.00
CA LYS A 51 -1.10 -20.80 25.66
C LYS A 51 -2.12 -21.12 24.57
N ALA A 52 -3.06 -22.03 24.81
CA ALA A 52 -4.16 -22.35 23.92
C ALA A 52 -5.20 -21.23 23.84
N SER A 53 -5.43 -20.50 24.92
CA SER A 53 -6.25 -19.27 24.91
C SER A 53 -5.63 -18.24 23.96
N LYS A 54 -4.33 -17.95 24.11
CA LYS A 54 -3.59 -17.03 23.23
C LYS A 54 -3.55 -17.50 21.76
N ILE A 55 -3.46 -18.83 21.53
CA ILE A 55 -3.55 -19.41 20.18
C ILE A 55 -4.98 -19.29 19.63
N ALA A 56 -6.02 -19.50 20.43
CA ALA A 56 -7.41 -19.34 20.03
C ALA A 56 -7.72 -17.88 19.67
N THR A 57 -7.20 -16.90 20.44
CA THR A 57 -7.31 -15.47 20.11
C THR A 57 -6.61 -15.16 18.79
N SER A 58 -5.35 -15.55 18.58
CA SER A 58 -4.68 -15.25 17.30
C SER A 58 -5.16 -16.07 16.11
N ILE A 59 -5.90 -17.16 16.31
CA ILE A 59 -6.69 -17.81 15.25
C ILE A 59 -8.00 -17.04 15.01
N ALA A 60 -8.66 -16.53 16.06
CA ALA A 60 -9.84 -15.67 15.94
C ALA A 60 -9.52 -14.37 15.18
N GLU A 61 -8.47 -13.65 15.56
CA GLU A 61 -7.97 -12.43 14.90
C GLU A 61 -7.68 -12.67 13.41
N MET A 62 -7.01 -13.78 13.08
CA MET A 62 -6.65 -14.15 11.71
C MET A 62 -7.86 -14.61 10.87
N LEU A 63 -8.81 -15.32 11.48
CA LEU A 63 -10.08 -15.67 10.85
C LEU A 63 -10.99 -14.46 10.67
N GLU A 64 -10.96 -13.49 11.59
CA GLU A 64 -11.71 -12.24 11.49
C GLU A 64 -11.17 -11.39 10.33
N GLN A 65 -9.85 -11.25 10.20
CA GLN A 65 -9.23 -10.61 9.03
C GLN A 65 -9.59 -11.33 7.72
N TYR A 66 -9.55 -12.66 7.70
CA TYR A 66 -9.95 -13.46 6.54
C TYR A 66 -11.44 -13.32 6.20
N LEU A 67 -12.32 -13.26 7.21
CA LEU A 67 -13.76 -13.09 7.02
C LEU A 67 -14.11 -11.66 6.59
N ARG A 68 -13.45 -10.62 7.10
CA ARG A 68 -13.60 -9.24 6.59
C ARG A 68 -13.20 -9.18 5.11
N TYR A 69 -12.01 -9.69 4.77
CA TYR A 69 -11.54 -9.83 3.38
C TYR A 69 -12.51 -10.63 2.48
N LYS A 70 -13.13 -11.70 3.02
CA LYS A 70 -14.13 -12.49 2.25
C LYS A 70 -15.50 -11.82 2.19
N MET A 71 -15.91 -11.01 3.15
CA MET A 71 -17.15 -10.22 3.10
C MET A 71 -17.05 -9.07 2.09
N ASP A 72 -15.88 -8.43 1.98
CA ASP A 72 -15.60 -7.46 0.92
C ASP A 72 -15.67 -8.10 -0.49
N LEU A 73 -15.40 -9.42 -0.60
CA LEU A 73 -15.56 -10.22 -1.82
C LEU A 73 -16.99 -10.78 -2.02
N GLU A 74 -17.72 -11.12 -0.95
CA GLU A 74 -19.09 -11.66 -1.02
C GLU A 74 -20.15 -10.57 -1.31
N ASN A 75 -19.85 -9.30 -1.00
CA ASN A 75 -20.62 -8.17 -1.53
C ASN A 75 -20.54 -8.02 -3.07
N TYR A 76 -19.69 -8.81 -3.73
CA TYR A 76 -19.40 -8.70 -5.17
C TYR A 76 -19.85 -9.89 -6.04
N PHE A 77 -20.29 -11.01 -5.45
CA PHE A 77 -20.71 -12.20 -6.21
C PHE A 77 -21.91 -12.94 -5.59
N ASP A 78 -22.82 -13.38 -6.46
CA ASP A 78 -24.01 -14.16 -6.10
C ASP A 78 -23.65 -15.63 -5.75
N GLN A 79 -24.57 -16.32 -5.07
CA GLN A 79 -24.27 -17.54 -4.30
C GLN A 79 -23.87 -18.78 -5.15
N GLU A 80 -22.78 -19.47 -4.77
CA GLU A 80 -22.83 -20.92 -4.48
C GLU A 80 -21.54 -21.47 -3.79
N ILE A 81 -21.53 -22.78 -3.50
CA ILE A 81 -20.52 -23.63 -2.81
C ILE A 81 -20.59 -23.69 -1.27
N TYR A 82 -21.08 -24.84 -0.79
CA TYR A 82 -21.01 -25.33 0.59
C TYR A 82 -20.12 -26.58 0.64
N GLU A 83 -19.13 -26.68 1.55
CA GLU A 83 -18.71 -28.01 2.07
C GLU A 83 -17.96 -28.07 3.43
N PHE A 84 -18.00 -27.03 4.28
CA PHE A 84 -17.37 -27.09 5.62
C PHE A 84 -18.38 -26.94 6.77
N SER A 85 -18.29 -27.85 7.75
CA SER A 85 -19.14 -27.85 8.96
C SER A 85 -18.99 -26.57 9.80
N VAL A 86 -17.77 -26.04 9.87
CA VAL A 86 -17.49 -24.74 10.53
C VAL A 86 -18.14 -23.58 9.77
N VAL A 87 -18.13 -23.60 8.43
CA VAL A 87 -18.77 -22.55 7.60
C VAL A 87 -20.28 -22.56 7.77
N LYS A 88 -20.92 -23.74 7.86
CA LYS A 88 -22.35 -23.84 8.20
C LYS A 88 -22.65 -23.23 9.58
N MET A 89 -21.83 -23.55 10.59
CA MET A 89 -21.94 -22.98 11.94
C MET A 89 -21.68 -21.46 12.00
N LEU A 90 -20.93 -20.91 11.05
CA LEU A 90 -20.74 -19.46 10.88
C LEU A 90 -21.95 -18.81 10.20
N TRP A 91 -22.51 -19.42 9.15
CA TRP A 91 -23.74 -18.95 8.49
C TRP A 91 -24.91 -18.87 9.48
N GLU A 92 -25.10 -19.90 10.31
CA GLU A 92 -26.11 -19.92 11.37
C GLU A 92 -25.91 -18.83 12.45
N SER A 93 -24.76 -18.15 12.48
CA SER A 93 -24.50 -16.99 13.36
C SER A 93 -24.69 -15.61 12.71
N GLN A 94 -24.80 -15.52 11.37
CA GLN A 94 -24.97 -14.24 10.66
C GLN A 94 -26.18 -13.43 11.16
N GLY A 95 -27.27 -14.10 11.56
CA GLY A 95 -28.47 -13.47 12.11
C GLY A 95 -28.27 -12.72 13.44
N LYS A 96 -27.07 -12.72 14.04
CA LYS A 96 -26.73 -11.94 15.24
C LYS A 96 -25.54 -10.97 15.08
N LEU A 97 -24.67 -11.13 14.08
CA LEU A 97 -23.43 -10.32 13.97
C LEU A 97 -23.64 -8.89 13.47
N ILE A 98 -24.80 -8.55 12.89
CA ILE A 98 -25.00 -7.31 12.10
C ILE A 98 -24.89 -6.00 12.93
N HIS A 99 -24.87 -6.05 14.27
CA HIS A 99 -25.04 -4.87 15.14
C HIS A 99 -24.13 -4.79 16.40
N THR A 100 -22.89 -5.27 16.38
CA THR A 100 -21.95 -5.15 17.53
C THR A 100 -20.60 -4.54 17.21
N LYS A 101 -19.85 -4.10 18.25
CA LYS A 101 -18.52 -3.50 18.12
C LYS A 101 -17.40 -4.54 18.18
N HIS A 102 -16.35 -4.27 17.41
CA HIS A 102 -15.12 -5.05 17.18
C HIS A 102 -14.65 -5.97 18.34
N GLU A 103 -14.49 -5.46 19.57
CA GLU A 103 -13.96 -6.24 20.70
C GLU A 103 -14.87 -7.42 21.13
N ALA A 104 -16.18 -7.32 20.91
CA ALA A 104 -17.13 -8.39 21.20
C ALA A 104 -17.06 -9.53 20.17
N GLU A 105 -16.70 -9.22 18.93
CA GLU A 105 -16.67 -10.16 17.81
C GLU A 105 -15.48 -11.12 17.96
N THR A 106 -14.27 -10.57 18.15
CA THR A 106 -13.05 -11.34 18.40
C THR A 106 -13.16 -12.18 19.68
N SER A 107 -13.83 -11.65 20.72
CA SER A 107 -14.10 -12.37 21.96
C SER A 107 -15.03 -13.58 21.74
N TYR A 108 -16.10 -13.43 20.94
CA TYR A 108 -17.02 -14.52 20.62
C TYR A 108 -16.34 -15.64 19.82
N LEU A 109 -15.57 -15.29 18.77
CA LEU A 109 -14.79 -16.29 18.02
C LEU A 109 -13.76 -16.98 18.91
N THR A 110 -13.02 -16.23 19.75
CA THR A 110 -12.06 -16.78 20.71
C THR A 110 -12.72 -17.83 21.61
N HIS A 111 -13.88 -17.50 22.20
CA HIS A 111 -14.61 -18.40 23.09
C HIS A 111 -15.09 -19.67 22.37
N LYS A 112 -15.60 -19.56 21.13
CA LYS A 112 -16.03 -20.73 20.33
C LYS A 112 -14.85 -21.61 19.89
N ILE A 113 -13.72 -21.03 19.52
CA ILE A 113 -12.50 -21.78 19.18
C ILE A 113 -11.98 -22.49 20.44
N TYR A 114 -12.01 -21.82 21.60
CA TYR A 114 -11.60 -22.40 22.87
C TYR A 114 -12.48 -23.61 23.28
N SER A 115 -13.81 -23.52 23.17
CA SER A 115 -14.68 -24.67 23.50
C SER A 115 -14.48 -25.87 22.56
N VAL A 116 -14.21 -25.65 21.27
CA VAL A 116 -13.88 -26.73 20.31
C VAL A 116 -12.51 -27.39 20.62
N LEU A 117 -11.54 -26.61 21.10
CA LEU A 117 -10.26 -27.17 21.55
C LEU A 117 -10.43 -28.04 22.81
N PHE A 118 -11.21 -27.59 23.80
CA PHE A 118 -11.31 -28.23 25.11
C PHE A 118 -12.48 -29.22 25.30
N ASP A 119 -13.38 -29.37 24.32
CA ASP A 119 -14.55 -30.27 24.36
C ASP A 119 -15.56 -29.96 25.50
N GLU A 120 -15.60 -28.71 25.95
CA GLU A 120 -16.55 -28.24 26.97
C GLU A 120 -17.86 -27.78 26.30
N SER A 121 -18.91 -28.60 26.42
CA SER A 121 -20.27 -28.26 26.00
C SER A 121 -20.92 -27.27 26.97
N ILE A 122 -20.59 -25.98 26.81
CA ILE A 122 -21.19 -24.89 27.59
C ILE A 122 -22.46 -24.40 26.89
N ASP A 123 -23.62 -24.73 27.46
CA ASP A 123 -24.90 -24.15 27.07
C ASP A 123 -24.88 -22.62 27.26
N THR A 124 -25.43 -21.89 26.29
CA THR A 124 -25.43 -20.42 26.28
C THR A 124 -26.79 -19.84 26.66
N GLU A 125 -27.22 -20.10 27.89
CA GLU A 125 -28.21 -19.24 28.54
C GLU A 125 -27.54 -17.93 29.00
N ALA A 126 -28.05 -16.80 28.53
CA ALA A 126 -27.48 -15.49 28.80
C ALA A 126 -27.99 -14.93 30.13
N GLY A 127 -27.13 -14.86 31.14
CA GLY A 127 -27.41 -14.17 32.39
C GLY A 127 -27.41 -12.65 32.22
N THR A 128 -28.58 -12.03 32.35
CA THR A 128 -28.71 -10.57 32.57
C THR A 128 -28.17 -10.16 33.94
N PRO A 129 -27.67 -8.92 34.12
CA PRO A 129 -27.09 -8.48 35.38
C PRO A 129 -28.18 -8.09 36.40
N ASP A 130 -28.59 -9.04 37.24
CA ASP A 130 -29.56 -8.78 38.32
C ASP A 130 -28.93 -8.17 39.58
N HIS A 131 -29.64 -7.18 40.16
CA HIS A 131 -29.48 -6.81 41.55
C HIS A 131 -30.40 -7.70 42.41
N HIS A 132 -29.79 -8.54 43.25
CA HIS A 132 -30.48 -9.27 44.31
C HIS A 132 -30.66 -8.39 45.58
N PRO A 133 -31.55 -8.77 46.52
CA PRO A 133 -32.71 -9.67 46.39
C PRO A 133 -34.01 -9.08 46.99
N ASP A 134 -35.17 -9.66 46.69
CA ASP A 134 -36.17 -9.90 47.75
C ASP A 134 -37.21 -10.99 47.43
N GLU A 135 -37.76 -11.56 48.51
CA GLU A 135 -38.91 -12.48 48.69
C GLU A 135 -39.20 -13.66 47.73
N ILE A 136 -39.27 -14.86 48.34
CA ILE A 136 -39.77 -16.12 47.79
C ILE A 136 -41.29 -16.22 48.03
N LEU A 137 -42.01 -17.01 47.19
CA LEU A 137 -42.99 -18.06 47.60
C LEU A 137 -44.37 -18.03 46.89
N LYS A 138 -44.66 -19.05 46.05
CA LYS A 138 -45.79 -20.04 46.19
C LYS A 138 -45.95 -20.91 44.93
N ALA A 139 -46.52 -22.11 45.12
CA ALA A 139 -46.75 -23.09 44.06
C ALA A 139 -48.23 -23.47 43.94
N LYS A 140 -48.67 -23.94 42.75
CA LYS A 140 -49.46 -25.19 42.54
C LYS A 140 -49.94 -25.42 41.08
N THR A 141 -49.62 -26.60 40.55
CA THR A 141 -50.52 -27.63 39.97
C THR A 141 -51.78 -27.23 39.16
N VAL A 142 -51.92 -27.76 37.92
CA VAL A 142 -53.02 -28.68 37.44
C VAL A 142 -52.90 -28.97 35.91
N MET A 143 -53.51 -30.09 35.46
CA MET A 143 -53.59 -30.65 34.08
C MET A 143 -54.48 -29.79 33.12
N ALA A 144 -54.73 -30.06 31.82
CA ALA A 144 -54.83 -31.32 31.04
C ALA A 144 -54.96 -31.11 29.49
N THR A 145 -54.78 -32.19 28.69
CA THR A 145 -55.48 -32.62 27.42
C THR A 145 -55.92 -31.57 26.34
N THR A 146 -55.79 -31.77 25.00
CA THR A 146 -56.25 -32.88 24.12
C THR A 146 -55.71 -32.71 22.65
N PRO A 147 -55.64 -33.74 21.75
CA PRO A 147 -54.98 -33.62 20.40
C PRO A 147 -55.80 -34.03 19.12
N LEU A 148 -55.12 -34.05 17.95
CA LEU A 148 -55.30 -34.91 16.71
C LEU A 148 -56.08 -34.45 15.42
N THR A 149 -55.78 -35.18 14.31
CA THR A 149 -56.37 -35.29 12.92
C THR A 149 -55.90 -34.32 11.80
N SER A 150 -55.56 -34.65 10.52
CA SER A 150 -55.56 -35.81 9.54
C SER A 150 -56.78 -35.96 8.59
N GLU A 151 -56.74 -36.32 7.27
CA GLU A 151 -55.74 -36.69 6.21
C GLU A 151 -55.61 -35.53 5.14
N GLY A 152 -55.04 -35.60 3.91
CA GLY A 152 -54.25 -36.60 3.14
C GLY A 152 -54.49 -36.60 1.60
N ARG A 153 -53.51 -37.07 0.79
CA ARG A 153 -53.58 -37.50 -0.66
C ARG A 153 -53.66 -36.37 -1.74
N LYS A 154 -53.31 -36.56 -3.04
CA LYS A 154 -52.72 -37.68 -3.84
C LYS A 154 -51.94 -37.16 -5.09
N ALA A 155 -51.29 -38.04 -5.84
CA ALA A 155 -50.44 -37.73 -7.02
C ALA A 155 -51.16 -37.86 -8.40
N GLY A 156 -50.48 -37.41 -9.48
CA GLY A 156 -50.85 -37.67 -10.89
C GLY A 156 -49.79 -37.22 -11.90
N GLU A 157 -49.44 -38.10 -12.86
CA GLU A 157 -48.51 -37.83 -13.99
C GLU A 157 -49.30 -37.47 -15.27
N GLN A 158 -48.66 -36.79 -16.24
CA GLN A 158 -48.86 -37.06 -17.68
C GLN A 158 -47.78 -36.41 -18.59
N THR A 159 -47.76 -36.77 -19.88
CA THR A 159 -46.54 -36.79 -20.69
C THR A 159 -46.76 -36.48 -22.19
N LEU A 160 -45.68 -36.06 -22.87
CA LEU A 160 -45.30 -36.36 -24.28
C LEU A 160 -45.86 -35.55 -25.49
N ILE A 161 -45.03 -35.55 -26.57
CA ILE A 161 -45.26 -35.26 -28.02
C ILE A 161 -45.22 -33.77 -28.44
N ILE A 162 -44.06 -33.22 -28.87
CA ILE A 162 -43.41 -33.34 -30.20
C ILE A 162 -44.25 -32.83 -31.39
N SER A 163 -43.77 -31.78 -32.08
CA SER A 163 -43.68 -31.78 -33.55
C SER A 163 -42.58 -30.84 -34.05
N GLN A 164 -41.92 -31.22 -35.15
CA GLN A 164 -40.90 -30.42 -35.86
C GLN A 164 -41.48 -29.91 -37.19
N LYS A 165 -40.90 -28.82 -37.74
CA LYS A 165 -40.55 -28.81 -39.17
C LYS A 165 -39.55 -27.72 -39.56
N GLU A 166 -38.63 -28.09 -40.45
CA GLU A 166 -37.69 -27.22 -41.14
C GLU A 166 -38.31 -26.67 -42.45
N LYS A 167 -37.77 -25.59 -43.02
CA LYS A 167 -37.04 -25.65 -44.33
C LYS A 167 -36.57 -24.31 -44.91
N GLU A 168 -35.41 -24.39 -45.57
CA GLU A 168 -35.00 -23.76 -46.84
C GLU A 168 -35.00 -22.21 -47.03
N MET A 169 -33.83 -21.61 -46.77
CA MET A 169 -32.85 -21.18 -47.80
C MET A 169 -33.32 -20.38 -49.05
N ASP A 170 -32.73 -19.18 -49.23
CA ASP A 170 -31.82 -18.79 -50.36
C ASP A 170 -32.10 -17.44 -51.11
N LYS A 171 -30.99 -16.83 -51.56
CA LYS A 171 -30.77 -15.89 -52.69
C LYS A 171 -31.51 -14.53 -52.88
N THR A 172 -30.73 -13.48 -52.54
CA THR A 172 -30.26 -12.38 -53.44
C THR A 172 -31.12 -11.13 -53.77
N SER A 173 -30.34 -10.05 -54.02
CA SER A 173 -30.61 -8.84 -54.84
C SER A 173 -31.00 -7.51 -54.15
N LYS A 174 -30.14 -6.51 -54.36
CA LYS A 174 -30.40 -5.05 -54.41
C LYS A 174 -30.81 -4.70 -55.88
N PRO A 175 -31.30 -3.48 -56.25
CA PRO A 175 -31.15 -2.20 -55.54
C PRO A 175 -32.35 -1.19 -55.59
N ALA A 176 -32.06 0.02 -55.08
CA ALA A 176 -32.62 1.33 -55.46
C ALA A 176 -33.87 1.91 -54.76
N LEU A 177 -33.74 3.21 -54.48
CA LEU A 177 -34.71 4.23 -54.01
C LEU A 177 -35.48 4.84 -55.23
N PRO A 178 -36.54 5.69 -55.09
CA PRO A 178 -36.77 6.63 -53.98
C PRO A 178 -38.21 6.97 -53.52
N GLY A 179 -38.33 7.30 -52.22
CA GLY A 179 -38.85 8.60 -51.75
C GLY A 179 -40.37 8.87 -51.69
N LYS A 180 -40.88 9.10 -50.47
CA LYS A 180 -41.86 10.16 -50.13
C LYS A 180 -41.79 10.52 -48.63
N LYS A 181 -42.47 11.60 -48.22
CA LYS A 181 -42.21 12.35 -46.97
C LYS A 181 -43.10 11.95 -45.78
N LEU A 182 -42.50 12.01 -44.58
CA LEU A 182 -42.98 12.58 -43.29
C LEU A 182 -44.50 12.61 -42.96
N PRO A 183 -44.83 12.42 -41.66
CA PRO A 183 -45.01 13.59 -40.80
C PRO A 183 -44.02 13.69 -39.63
N THR A 184 -43.77 14.91 -39.18
CA THR A 184 -43.10 15.25 -37.91
C THR A 184 -44.05 15.18 -36.72
N TYR A 185 -43.55 14.81 -35.55
CA TYR A 185 -44.08 15.27 -34.26
C TYR A 185 -42.95 15.83 -33.41
N THR A 186 -43.23 16.93 -32.72
CA THR A 186 -42.30 17.65 -31.83
C THR A 186 -42.73 17.45 -30.39
N ILE A 187 -41.80 17.13 -29.51
CA ILE A 187 -42.00 17.14 -28.05
C ILE A 187 -40.80 17.87 -27.43
N THR A 188 -41.08 18.80 -26.51
CA THR A 188 -40.09 19.59 -25.76
C THR A 188 -39.67 18.88 -24.47
N PRO A 189 -38.47 19.15 -23.92
CA PRO A 189 -37.95 18.45 -22.74
C PRO A 189 -38.46 19.07 -21.43
N GLU A 190 -38.95 18.25 -20.50
CA GLU A 190 -39.05 18.54 -19.07
C GLU A 190 -39.30 17.23 -18.26
N ASP A 191 -38.63 17.11 -17.11
CA ASP A 191 -38.87 16.28 -15.92
C ASP A 191 -39.32 14.79 -16.00
N VAL A 192 -38.33 13.87 -15.96
CA VAL A 192 -38.34 12.62 -15.13
C VAL A 192 -36.87 12.36 -14.69
N PRO A 193 -36.57 12.01 -13.42
CA PRO A 193 -35.19 12.09 -12.89
C PRO A 193 -34.26 10.95 -13.34
N PHE A 194 -32.99 11.31 -13.55
CA PHE A 194 -31.87 10.40 -13.78
C PHE A 194 -31.37 9.83 -12.44
N ASN A 195 -31.75 8.60 -12.07
CA ASN A 195 -31.23 7.95 -10.86
C ASN A 195 -31.43 6.42 -10.85
N ALA A 196 -30.61 5.69 -11.60
CA ALA A 196 -30.34 4.26 -11.40
C ALA A 196 -29.11 3.81 -12.22
N LEU A 197 -28.32 2.86 -11.68
CA LEU A 197 -27.29 2.08 -12.40
C LEU A 197 -26.08 2.86 -12.96
N GLU A 198 -25.41 3.65 -12.09
CA GLU A 198 -23.98 3.93 -12.25
C GLU A 198 -23.15 3.12 -11.25
N SER A 199 -22.64 1.96 -11.67
CA SER A 199 -21.50 1.30 -11.02
C SER A 199 -20.21 1.65 -11.79
N PRO A 200 -19.23 2.33 -11.17
CA PRO A 200 -17.98 2.64 -11.85
C PRO A 200 -17.13 1.38 -12.03
N ILE A 201 -16.39 1.29 -13.15
CA ILE A 201 -15.45 0.19 -13.42
C ILE A 201 -14.09 0.45 -12.71
N SER A 202 -14.12 1.13 -11.56
CA SER A 202 -12.95 1.40 -10.72
C SER A 202 -12.53 0.21 -9.85
N ASP A 203 -13.48 -0.72 -9.63
CA ASP A 203 -13.46 -1.64 -8.49
C ASP A 203 -12.90 -3.04 -8.85
N PHE A 204 -12.35 -3.19 -10.07
CA PHE A 204 -11.73 -4.42 -10.56
C PHE A 204 -10.19 -4.33 -10.56
N PHE A 205 -9.57 -4.96 -9.56
CA PHE A 205 -8.13 -5.31 -9.49
C PHE A 205 -7.14 -4.11 -9.36
N LEU A 206 -5.87 -4.25 -8.96
CA LEU A 206 -4.97 -5.42 -8.89
C LEU A 206 -4.25 -5.51 -7.53
N ASN A 207 -4.04 -6.72 -7.02
CA ASN A 207 -3.19 -7.03 -5.86
C ASN A 207 -2.24 -8.21 -6.21
N PRO A 208 -1.06 -8.32 -5.58
CA PRO A 208 -0.08 -9.36 -5.89
C PRO A 208 -0.51 -10.75 -5.37
N PRO A 209 -0.02 -11.84 -5.98
CA PRO A 209 -0.32 -13.21 -5.56
C PRO A 209 0.30 -13.56 -4.20
N GLN A 210 -0.38 -14.41 -3.42
CA GLN A 210 0.11 -14.87 -2.13
C GLN A 210 0.78 -16.25 -2.19
N SER A 211 1.91 -16.36 -1.48
CA SER A 211 2.67 -17.58 -1.14
C SER A 211 3.48 -18.25 -2.27
N ILE A 212 4.67 -18.75 -1.89
CA ILE A 212 5.68 -19.35 -2.80
C ILE A 212 5.79 -20.86 -2.50
N PRO A 213 5.69 -21.75 -3.49
CA PRO A 213 6.01 -23.16 -3.32
C PRO A 213 7.51 -23.37 -3.08
N ARG A 214 7.91 -23.99 -1.96
CA ARG A 214 9.30 -24.37 -1.70
C ARG A 214 9.72 -25.55 -2.60
N GLN A 215 10.47 -25.27 -3.67
CA GLN A 215 11.27 -26.31 -4.33
C GLN A 215 12.46 -26.71 -3.45
N THR A 216 12.80 -28.00 -3.45
CA THR A 216 13.90 -28.57 -2.65
C THR A 216 15.03 -29.07 -3.56
N TYR A 217 16.26 -28.66 -3.24
CA TYR A 217 17.48 -29.12 -3.92
C TYR A 217 18.26 -30.08 -3.00
N PRO A 218 18.89 -31.15 -3.54
CA PRO A 218 19.56 -32.17 -2.75
C PRO A 218 20.88 -31.67 -2.15
N LYS A 219 21.18 -32.07 -0.91
CA LYS A 219 22.48 -31.79 -0.27
C LYS A 219 23.59 -32.66 -0.84
N ALA A 220 24.69 -32.05 -1.26
CA ALA A 220 25.98 -32.71 -1.39
C ALA A 220 26.61 -32.95 0.00
N THR A 221 27.49 -33.96 0.11
CA THR A 221 28.19 -34.37 1.34
C THR A 221 29.70 -34.09 1.26
N LEU A 222 30.40 -34.30 2.40
CA LEU A 222 31.83 -34.04 2.69
C LEU A 222 32.13 -32.63 3.24
N SER A 223 33.11 -32.42 4.11
CA SER A 223 33.73 -33.27 5.15
C SER A 223 34.55 -32.37 6.08
N GLY A 224 34.47 -32.54 7.40
CA GLY A 224 34.88 -31.49 8.35
C GLY A 224 36.36 -31.38 8.73
N SER A 225 36.71 -30.23 9.30
CA SER A 225 37.83 -30.03 10.23
C SER A 225 37.57 -28.76 11.08
N THR A 226 38.07 -28.72 12.32
CA THR A 226 37.90 -27.62 13.27
C THR A 226 39.24 -27.00 13.69
N PRO A 227 39.24 -25.70 14.02
CA PRO A 227 39.95 -25.19 15.20
C PRO A 227 38.99 -24.38 16.10
N THR A 228 38.82 -24.70 17.39
CA THR A 228 39.75 -24.43 18.51
C THR A 228 39.79 -22.95 18.91
N VAL A 229 39.03 -22.59 19.95
CA VAL A 229 39.11 -21.31 20.66
C VAL A 229 39.87 -21.51 21.97
N VAL A 230 40.73 -20.56 22.35
CA VAL A 230 41.48 -20.58 23.62
C VAL A 230 40.95 -19.50 24.56
N THR A 231 40.62 -19.89 25.78
CA THR A 231 40.02 -19.07 26.85
C THR A 231 41.04 -18.69 27.93
N SER A 232 40.85 -17.55 28.62
CA SER A 232 41.24 -17.27 30.03
C SER A 232 40.95 -15.81 30.41
N PRO A 233 40.77 -15.45 31.71
CA PRO A 233 39.90 -16.09 32.71
C PRO A 233 39.12 -15.07 33.58
N GLU A 234 38.30 -15.56 34.51
CA GLU A 234 37.47 -14.76 35.46
C GLU A 234 38.12 -14.58 36.85
N MET A 235 37.54 -13.71 37.69
CA MET A 235 37.26 -13.89 39.14
C MET A 235 36.49 -12.62 39.65
N GLU A 236 35.29 -12.73 40.22
CA GLU A 236 34.96 -12.94 41.66
C GLU A 236 35.45 -11.82 42.63
N ALA A 237 34.70 -11.34 43.64
CA ALA A 237 33.28 -11.38 44.05
C ALA A 237 33.06 -10.24 45.11
N ALA A 238 31.97 -9.98 45.85
CA ALA A 238 30.65 -10.59 46.10
C ALA A 238 29.66 -9.49 46.62
N MET A 239 28.47 -9.85 47.13
CA MET A 239 27.54 -8.92 47.84
C MET A 239 26.94 -9.51 49.13
N PRO A 240 26.78 -8.72 50.21
CA PRO A 240 25.84 -8.98 51.32
C PRO A 240 24.48 -8.26 51.12
N PRO A 241 23.36 -8.75 51.71
CA PRO A 241 22.02 -8.17 51.52
C PRO A 241 21.66 -7.09 52.56
N ALA A 242 20.77 -6.16 52.19
CA ALA A 242 20.15 -5.20 53.10
C ALA A 242 18.67 -4.92 52.71
N THR A 243 17.86 -4.57 53.72
CA THR A 243 16.39 -4.50 53.68
C THR A 243 15.84 -3.25 52.97
N ILE A 244 14.60 -3.33 52.47
CA ILE A 244 13.82 -2.18 51.99
C ILE A 244 13.25 -1.40 53.17
N GLU A 245 13.53 -0.10 53.25
CA GLU A 245 12.64 0.89 53.88
C GLU A 245 12.76 2.25 53.13
N GLY A 246 11.76 3.11 53.27
CA GLY A 246 11.44 4.12 52.24
C GLY A 246 12.38 5.33 52.15
N ILE A 247 12.69 5.74 50.91
CA ILE A 247 13.35 7.02 50.60
C ILE A 247 12.45 7.82 49.63
N VAL A 248 12.27 9.11 49.92
CA VAL A 248 11.52 10.04 49.07
C VAL A 248 12.34 10.34 47.81
N VAL A 249 11.78 10.06 46.64
CA VAL A 249 12.43 10.31 45.34
C VAL A 249 12.59 11.83 45.12
N PRO A 250 13.82 12.37 45.01
CA PRO A 250 14.03 13.74 44.58
C PRO A 250 13.60 13.90 43.11
N LYS A 251 13.15 15.10 42.73
CA LYS A 251 13.06 15.45 41.30
C LYS A 251 14.47 15.68 40.77
N GLU A 252 15.12 14.64 40.29
CA GLU A 252 16.28 14.80 39.41
C GLU A 252 15.81 15.44 38.11
N GLU A 253 16.33 16.62 37.81
CA GLU A 253 16.18 17.22 36.48
C GLU A 253 16.97 16.35 35.51
N ILE A 254 16.25 15.63 34.64
CA ILE A 254 16.85 14.94 33.50
C ILE A 254 17.58 16.02 32.68
N SER A 255 18.92 16.03 32.75
CA SER A 255 19.75 16.89 31.93
C SER A 255 19.53 16.49 30.47
N ARG A 256 18.67 17.25 29.80
CA ARG A 256 18.38 17.03 28.37
C ARG A 256 19.72 17.05 27.64
N PRO A 257 20.07 16.01 26.86
CA PRO A 257 21.27 16.07 26.05
C PRO A 257 21.16 17.31 25.17
N VAL A 258 22.21 18.13 25.14
CA VAL A 258 22.23 19.34 24.32
C VAL A 258 22.21 18.88 22.87
N LEU A 259 21.02 18.96 22.26
CA LEU A 259 20.86 18.77 20.82
C LEU A 259 21.80 19.76 20.13
N GLY A 260 22.83 19.23 19.47
CA GLY A 260 23.70 20.01 18.61
C GLY A 260 22.83 20.71 17.56
N GLN A 261 23.06 22.00 17.36
CA GLN A 261 22.34 22.74 16.33
C GLN A 261 22.67 22.12 14.97
N TRP A 262 21.63 21.89 14.14
CA TRP A 262 21.83 21.50 12.75
C TRP A 262 22.72 22.54 12.07
N GLN A 263 23.68 22.07 11.28
CA GLN A 263 24.68 22.92 10.61
C GLN A 263 24.67 22.59 9.13
N TYR A 264 25.01 23.56 8.29
CA TYR A 264 25.30 23.32 6.89
C TYR A 264 26.80 23.07 6.71
N LEU A 265 27.16 21.87 6.30
CA LEU A 265 28.45 21.58 5.66
C LEU A 265 28.24 21.51 4.14
N PRO A 266 29.15 22.10 3.33
CA PRO A 266 29.03 22.06 1.87
C PRO A 266 29.08 20.62 1.34
N VAL A 267 28.63 20.45 0.09
CA VAL A 267 28.84 19.20 -0.66
C VAL A 267 30.34 18.90 -0.72
N PRO A 268 30.79 17.68 -0.38
CA PRO A 268 32.21 17.36 -0.30
C PRO A 268 32.87 17.43 -1.68
N GLU A 269 34.11 17.93 -1.73
CA GLU A 269 34.93 17.87 -2.95
C GLU A 269 35.49 16.46 -3.14
N GLY A 270 35.41 15.93 -4.37
CA GLY A 270 35.86 14.57 -4.68
C GLY A 270 35.30 14.02 -6.00
N PRO A 271 35.55 12.74 -6.31
CA PRO A 271 34.89 12.05 -7.40
C PRO A 271 33.38 11.92 -7.15
N ASP A 272 32.61 11.82 -8.25
CA ASP A 272 31.15 11.68 -8.26
C ASP A 272 30.36 12.77 -7.51
N LYS A 273 30.98 13.93 -7.25
CA LYS A 273 30.29 15.15 -6.79
C LYS A 273 29.21 15.56 -7.79
N HIS A 274 28.08 16.02 -7.27
CA HIS A 274 27.02 16.68 -8.04
C HIS A 274 26.26 17.68 -7.16
N GLU A 275 25.37 18.46 -7.78
CA GLU A 275 24.52 19.42 -7.07
C GLU A 275 23.70 18.75 -5.97
N GLU A 276 23.57 19.44 -4.83
CA GLU A 276 22.78 18.99 -3.67
C GLU A 276 21.27 19.03 -3.90
N HIS A 277 20.84 19.66 -4.97
CA HIS A 277 19.46 19.65 -5.42
C HIS A 277 19.40 19.60 -6.95
N TYR A 278 18.28 19.16 -7.48
CA TYR A 278 17.97 19.27 -8.91
C TYR A 278 16.44 19.28 -9.06
N HIS A 279 15.94 20.05 -10.03
CA HIS A 279 14.53 20.05 -10.39
C HIS A 279 14.34 20.14 -11.91
N THR A 280 13.20 19.67 -12.40
CA THR A 280 12.84 19.68 -13.81
C THR A 280 11.33 19.78 -14.01
N PHE A 281 10.93 20.31 -15.16
CA PHE A 281 9.55 20.48 -15.59
C PHE A 281 9.41 20.06 -17.05
N LEU A 282 8.39 19.24 -17.35
CA LEU A 282 8.01 18.83 -18.70
C LEU A 282 6.51 19.01 -18.88
N GLU A 283 6.10 19.65 -19.98
CA GLU A 283 4.75 19.49 -20.53
C GLU A 283 4.68 18.12 -21.22
N VAL A 284 3.68 17.30 -20.91
CA VAL A 284 3.58 15.91 -21.41
C VAL A 284 2.20 15.65 -22.06
N PRO A 285 2.00 14.53 -22.79
CA PRO A 285 0.81 14.35 -23.62
C PRO A 285 -0.53 14.50 -22.89
N GLY A 286 -1.43 15.28 -23.51
CA GLY A 286 -2.85 15.37 -23.13
C GLY A 286 -3.12 16.11 -21.83
N GLU A 287 -2.67 17.37 -21.71
CA GLU A 287 -2.96 18.30 -20.60
C GLU A 287 -2.52 17.75 -19.23
N LEU A 288 -1.36 17.09 -19.25
CA LEU A 288 -0.64 16.61 -18.08
C LEU A 288 0.68 17.36 -17.97
N LYS A 289 1.06 17.70 -16.74
CA LYS A 289 2.38 18.27 -16.41
C LYS A 289 3.17 17.31 -15.56
N LEU A 290 4.46 17.20 -15.84
CA LEU A 290 5.41 16.51 -14.99
C LEU A 290 6.34 17.53 -14.32
N ILE A 291 6.44 17.45 -12.99
CA ILE A 291 7.49 18.10 -12.20
C ILE A 291 8.26 17.04 -11.44
N GLY A 292 9.57 17.22 -11.31
CA GLY A 292 10.40 16.40 -10.42
C GLY A 292 11.40 17.28 -9.70
N ALA A 293 11.66 16.96 -8.44
CA ALA A 293 12.77 17.55 -7.70
C ALA A 293 13.37 16.56 -6.69
N ARG A 294 14.67 16.74 -6.42
CA ARG A 294 15.42 16.09 -5.34
C ARG A 294 16.20 17.13 -4.55
N VAL A 295 16.36 16.90 -3.24
CA VAL A 295 17.12 17.76 -2.33
C VAL A 295 17.90 16.93 -1.30
N ARG A 296 19.06 17.45 -0.91
CA ARG A 296 19.95 16.89 0.13
C ARG A 296 19.37 17.08 1.54
N GLY A 297 19.26 15.98 2.26
CA GLY A 297 18.70 15.90 3.60
C GLY A 297 19.48 16.68 4.65
N LYS A 298 18.81 17.01 5.76
CA LYS A 298 19.42 17.73 6.89
C LYS A 298 20.48 16.89 7.59
N SER A 299 20.33 15.56 7.57
CA SER A 299 21.36 14.59 7.97
C SER A 299 22.62 14.75 7.12
N HIS A 300 22.49 14.72 5.79
CA HIS A 300 23.60 14.83 4.85
C HIS A 300 24.23 16.23 4.80
N LYS A 301 23.43 17.28 4.95
CA LYS A 301 23.91 18.66 5.18
C LYS A 301 24.75 18.78 6.46
N HIS A 302 24.33 18.15 7.57
CA HIS A 302 25.07 18.20 8.83
C HIS A 302 26.32 17.30 8.86
N GLY A 303 26.26 16.15 8.20
CA GLY A 303 27.35 15.18 8.09
C GLY A 303 28.39 15.50 7.00
N GLY A 304 28.11 16.44 6.10
CA GLY A 304 29.03 16.80 5.01
C GLY A 304 29.13 15.74 3.91
N THR A 305 28.10 14.90 3.75
CA THR A 305 28.00 13.91 2.67
C THR A 305 27.32 14.52 1.44
N ASN A 306 27.33 13.79 0.32
CA ASN A 306 26.53 14.14 -0.85
C ASN A 306 25.02 13.96 -0.57
N CYS A 307 24.19 14.32 -1.53
CA CYS A 307 22.89 13.68 -1.69
C CYS A 307 23.14 12.35 -2.43
N ASP A 308 22.55 11.25 -1.96
CA ASP A 308 22.61 9.93 -2.57
C ASP A 308 21.33 9.50 -3.32
N ASP A 309 20.26 10.28 -3.17
CA ASP A 309 19.00 10.23 -3.93
C ASP A 309 19.15 10.70 -5.40
N TRP A 310 18.48 10.04 -6.35
CA TRP A 310 18.46 10.43 -7.77
C TRP A 310 17.12 10.13 -8.47
N PHE A 311 16.76 10.95 -9.47
CA PHE A 311 15.66 10.65 -10.40
C PHE A 311 16.00 11.02 -11.84
N GLU A 312 15.29 10.39 -12.78
CA GLU A 312 15.25 10.74 -14.20
C GLU A 312 13.78 10.69 -14.67
N CYS A 313 13.43 11.48 -15.69
CA CYS A 313 12.10 11.46 -16.29
C CYS A 313 12.17 11.81 -17.78
N SER A 314 11.32 11.21 -18.61
CA SER A 314 11.26 11.52 -20.05
C SER A 314 9.87 11.31 -20.65
N VAL A 315 9.69 11.84 -21.86
CA VAL A 315 8.58 11.49 -22.76
C VAL A 315 9.16 10.77 -23.97
N SER A 316 8.61 9.63 -24.35
CA SER A 316 9.01 8.87 -25.54
C SER A 316 7.78 8.36 -26.28
N GLY A 317 7.54 8.88 -27.49
CA GLY A 317 6.27 8.67 -28.19
C GLY A 317 5.08 9.13 -27.36
N ASP A 318 4.15 8.22 -27.07
CA ASP A 318 2.94 8.48 -26.27
C ASP A 318 3.13 8.09 -24.78
N TRP A 319 4.37 7.83 -24.35
CA TRP A 319 4.70 7.40 -22.99
C TRP A 319 5.37 8.50 -22.18
N THR A 320 4.95 8.66 -20.92
CA THR A 320 5.68 9.41 -19.89
C THR A 320 6.32 8.41 -18.94
N ILE A 321 7.64 8.51 -18.74
CA ILE A 321 8.43 7.53 -17.99
C ILE A 321 9.10 8.24 -16.82
N ILE A 322 9.03 7.64 -15.63
CA ILE A 322 9.62 8.12 -14.38
C ILE A 322 10.50 7.02 -13.78
N ALA A 323 11.69 7.40 -13.33
CA ALA A 323 12.57 6.58 -12.50
C ALA A 323 13.03 7.37 -11.27
N VAL A 324 12.86 6.81 -10.08
CA VAL A 324 13.32 7.38 -8.80
C VAL A 324 14.12 6.31 -8.05
N SER A 325 15.18 6.72 -7.36
CA SER A 325 16.05 5.85 -6.58
C SER A 325 16.65 6.60 -5.39
N ASP A 326 16.36 6.11 -4.19
CA ASP A 326 17.23 6.36 -3.03
C ASP A 326 18.57 5.62 -3.24
N GLY A 327 19.63 6.18 -2.66
CA GLY A 327 20.93 5.55 -2.53
C GLY A 327 21.33 5.30 -1.07
N ALA A 328 20.88 4.19 -0.48
CA ALA A 328 21.45 3.49 0.68
C ALA A 328 22.55 4.23 1.48
N GLY A 329 22.20 5.20 2.34
CA GLY A 329 23.14 6.10 3.03
C GLY A 329 24.25 5.45 3.90
N SER A 330 24.19 4.13 4.10
CA SER A 330 25.30 3.35 4.67
C SER A 330 26.50 3.15 3.72
N LYS A 331 26.35 3.44 2.42
CA LYS A 331 27.31 3.13 1.35
C LYS A 331 27.90 4.37 0.71
N LYS A 332 29.23 4.39 0.50
CA LYS A 332 29.95 5.61 0.12
C LYS A 332 29.77 6.05 -1.34
N PHE A 333 29.21 5.21 -2.21
CA PHE A 333 28.99 5.49 -3.63
C PHE A 333 27.55 5.25 -4.08
N SER A 334 26.58 5.24 -3.16
CA SER A 334 25.19 4.93 -3.48
C SER A 334 24.52 5.91 -4.46
N ARG A 335 24.84 7.22 -4.45
CA ARG A 335 24.47 8.16 -5.54
C ARG A 335 24.84 7.67 -6.93
N VAL A 336 25.97 6.97 -7.05
CA VAL A 336 26.45 6.44 -8.33
C VAL A 336 25.54 5.30 -8.77
N GLY A 337 25.17 4.45 -7.82
CA GLY A 337 24.15 3.42 -7.99
C GLY A 337 22.81 4.00 -8.44
N ALA A 338 22.25 4.93 -7.67
CA ALA A 338 20.96 5.57 -7.94
C ALA A 338 20.93 6.32 -9.29
N LYS A 339 22.03 6.99 -9.64
CA LYS A 339 22.20 7.69 -10.92
C LYS A 339 22.37 6.74 -12.09
N ALA A 340 23.13 5.65 -11.94
CA ALA A 340 23.32 4.65 -12.99
C ALA A 340 22.03 3.84 -13.22
N SER A 341 21.35 3.45 -12.14
CA SER A 341 20.11 2.66 -12.17
C SER A 341 18.99 3.40 -12.88
N CYS A 342 18.67 4.63 -12.44
CA CYS A 342 17.65 5.48 -13.06
C CYS A 342 17.95 5.76 -14.53
N ARG A 343 19.21 6.08 -14.89
CA ARG A 343 19.58 6.41 -16.29
C ARG A 343 19.47 5.22 -17.23
N ALA A 344 19.96 4.05 -16.81
CA ALA A 344 19.92 2.86 -17.66
C ALA A 344 18.48 2.33 -17.83
N ALA A 345 17.66 2.36 -16.77
CA ALA A 345 16.24 2.06 -16.88
C ALA A 345 15.49 3.06 -17.78
N MET A 346 15.71 4.37 -17.58
CA MET A 346 15.08 5.43 -18.37
C MET A 346 15.40 5.31 -19.86
N ASN A 347 16.69 5.17 -20.21
CA ASN A 347 17.12 5.04 -21.60
C ASN A 347 16.53 3.79 -22.26
N TYR A 348 16.53 2.65 -21.57
CA TYR A 348 15.98 1.41 -22.10
C TYR A 348 14.46 1.49 -22.30
N LEU A 349 13.71 1.99 -21.30
CA LEU A 349 12.26 2.17 -21.42
C LEU A 349 11.91 3.17 -22.53
N ALA A 350 12.64 4.28 -22.64
CA ALA A 350 12.43 5.26 -23.69
C ALA A 350 12.65 4.66 -25.08
N GLU A 351 13.67 3.80 -25.26
CA GLU A 351 13.89 3.08 -26.53
C GLU A 351 12.75 2.10 -26.85
N GLN A 352 12.40 1.20 -25.91
CA GLN A 352 11.42 0.14 -26.18
C GLN A 352 10.00 0.69 -26.36
N LEU A 353 9.60 1.69 -25.57
CA LEU A 353 8.23 2.18 -25.54
C LEU A 353 7.92 3.22 -26.63
N ASN A 354 8.92 3.88 -27.24
CA ASN A 354 8.76 4.94 -28.25
C ASN A 354 7.72 4.60 -29.34
N ASN A 355 7.82 3.41 -29.91
CA ASN A 355 6.95 2.91 -30.97
C ASN A 355 5.83 1.99 -30.45
N HIS A 356 5.82 1.64 -29.17
CA HIS A 356 4.79 0.79 -28.59
C HIS A 356 3.52 1.59 -28.31
N ARG A 357 2.35 0.96 -28.48
CA ARG A 357 1.04 1.58 -28.25
C ARG A 357 0.09 0.60 -27.58
N ILE A 358 -0.64 1.11 -26.59
CA ILE A 358 -1.74 0.38 -25.98
C ILE A 358 -2.89 0.26 -26.98
N LYS A 359 -3.38 -0.97 -27.18
CA LYS A 359 -4.42 -1.34 -28.14
C LYS A 359 -5.75 -0.66 -27.76
N GLU A 360 -6.37 0.02 -28.71
CA GLU A 360 -7.72 0.55 -28.52
C GLU A 360 -8.73 -0.59 -28.31
N ARG A 361 -9.53 -0.49 -27.25
CA ARG A 361 -10.56 -1.49 -26.89
C ARG A 361 -11.91 -0.82 -26.68
N LYS A 362 -12.98 -1.49 -27.09
CA LYS A 362 -14.37 -1.03 -26.91
C LYS A 362 -14.87 -1.18 -25.47
N ILE A 363 -14.27 -2.11 -24.73
CA ILE A 363 -14.54 -2.44 -23.34
C ILE A 363 -13.18 -2.47 -22.64
N TRP A 364 -13.15 -1.98 -21.40
CA TRP A 364 -12.02 -2.08 -20.49
C TRP A 364 -12.59 -2.58 -19.16
N ASP A 365 -12.08 -3.70 -18.69
CA ASP A 365 -12.65 -4.54 -17.64
C ASP A 365 -11.58 -5.45 -17.01
N GLY A 366 -11.96 -6.30 -16.05
CA GLY A 366 -11.04 -7.24 -15.40
C GLY A 366 -10.39 -8.25 -16.35
N GLU A 367 -11.09 -8.67 -17.41
CA GLU A 367 -10.55 -9.56 -18.45
C GLU A 367 -9.40 -8.90 -19.22
N THR A 368 -9.52 -7.60 -19.49
CA THR A 368 -8.48 -6.79 -20.15
C THR A 368 -7.17 -6.74 -19.34
N PHE A 369 -7.26 -6.82 -18.00
CA PHE A 369 -6.11 -6.78 -17.09
C PHE A 369 -5.78 -8.14 -16.47
N ARG A 370 -6.34 -9.24 -17.00
CA ARG A 370 -6.03 -10.59 -16.53
C ARG A 370 -4.54 -10.90 -16.73
N ARG A 371 -4.02 -11.68 -15.78
CA ARG A 371 -2.67 -12.24 -15.82
C ARG A 371 -2.74 -13.76 -15.73
N ASP A 372 -1.78 -14.44 -16.33
CA ASP A 372 -1.64 -15.88 -16.20
C ASP A 372 -1.41 -16.29 -14.74
N SER A 373 -2.09 -17.35 -14.33
CA SER A 373 -2.08 -17.85 -12.95
C SER A 373 -0.77 -18.52 -12.51
N THR A 374 0.13 -18.83 -13.45
CA THR A 374 1.37 -19.58 -13.20
C THR A 374 2.62 -18.70 -13.24
N ASP A 375 2.66 -17.70 -14.12
CA ASP A 375 3.85 -16.87 -14.34
C ASP A 375 3.61 -15.34 -14.23
N TYR A 376 2.35 -14.93 -14.10
CA TYR A 376 1.88 -13.55 -13.92
C TYR A 376 2.19 -12.57 -15.06
N SER A 377 2.49 -13.07 -16.26
CA SER A 377 2.36 -12.32 -17.51
C SER A 377 0.94 -11.79 -17.71
N PHE A 378 0.75 -10.65 -18.39
CA PHE A 378 -0.59 -10.22 -18.84
C PHE A 378 -1.05 -11.01 -20.08
N ASP A 379 -2.31 -11.44 -20.11
CA ASP A 379 -2.91 -12.14 -21.25
C ASP A 379 -2.97 -11.28 -22.54
N GLU A 380 -3.09 -9.97 -22.37
CA GLU A 380 -3.15 -9.00 -23.46
C GLU A 380 -1.73 -8.46 -23.77
N ALA A 381 -1.18 -8.90 -24.91
CA ALA A 381 0.23 -8.73 -25.26
C ALA A 381 0.77 -7.28 -25.30
N ASP A 382 -0.07 -6.26 -25.54
CA ASP A 382 0.34 -4.85 -25.45
C ASP A 382 0.49 -4.36 -24.01
N LEU A 383 -0.11 -5.04 -23.03
CA LEU A 383 0.14 -4.81 -21.60
C LEU A 383 1.35 -5.63 -21.15
N GLU A 384 1.47 -6.87 -21.64
CA GLU A 384 2.60 -7.77 -21.34
C GLU A 384 3.93 -7.17 -21.80
N PHE A 385 3.99 -6.58 -23.00
CA PHE A 385 5.19 -5.92 -23.52
C PHE A 385 5.71 -4.83 -22.57
N VAL A 386 4.81 -4.06 -21.93
CA VAL A 386 5.20 -2.98 -21.01
C VAL A 386 5.70 -3.54 -19.68
N GLN A 387 5.08 -4.62 -19.19
CA GLN A 387 5.54 -5.37 -18.02
C GLN A 387 6.94 -5.99 -18.27
N GLN A 388 7.15 -6.65 -19.42
CA GLN A 388 8.45 -7.18 -19.81
C GLN A 388 9.50 -6.06 -19.95
N ALA A 389 9.14 -4.91 -20.53
CA ALA A 389 10.03 -3.76 -20.66
C ALA A 389 10.46 -3.19 -19.29
N LEU A 390 9.53 -3.08 -18.32
CA LEU A 390 9.84 -2.68 -16.94
C LEU A 390 10.79 -3.67 -16.25
N HIS A 391 10.61 -4.98 -16.46
CA HIS A 391 11.47 -6.00 -15.85
C HIS A 391 12.88 -5.99 -16.47
N GLN A 392 12.96 -5.87 -17.79
CA GLN A 392 14.24 -5.76 -18.49
C GLN A 392 14.93 -4.41 -18.20
N ALA A 393 14.19 -3.35 -17.86
CA ALA A 393 14.74 -2.10 -17.35
C ALA A 393 15.40 -2.26 -15.97
N MET A 394 14.79 -3.01 -15.04
CA MET A 394 15.41 -3.36 -13.74
C MET A 394 16.73 -4.13 -13.93
N HIS A 395 16.77 -5.10 -14.84
CA HIS A 395 18.02 -5.78 -15.20
C HIS A 395 19.06 -4.85 -15.84
N LYS A 396 18.63 -3.89 -16.68
CA LYS A 396 19.54 -2.90 -17.31
C LYS A 396 20.11 -1.91 -16.30
N ALA A 397 19.31 -1.50 -15.33
CA ALA A 397 19.73 -0.72 -14.18
C ALA A 397 20.83 -1.45 -13.38
N TYR A 398 20.61 -2.71 -13.02
CA TYR A 398 21.62 -3.49 -12.29
C TYR A 398 22.93 -3.65 -13.07
N GLN A 399 22.86 -3.95 -14.38
CA GLN A 399 24.04 -4.02 -15.25
C GLN A 399 24.83 -2.70 -15.30
N ALA A 400 24.16 -1.55 -15.23
CA ALA A 400 24.81 -0.25 -15.16
C ALA A 400 25.44 0.04 -13.79
N VAL A 401 24.87 -0.47 -12.70
CA VAL A 401 25.48 -0.40 -11.35
C VAL A 401 26.71 -1.32 -11.25
N GLU A 402 26.67 -2.52 -11.83
CA GLU A 402 27.85 -3.40 -11.96
C GLU A 402 28.97 -2.73 -12.75
N GLN A 403 28.66 -2.16 -13.93
CA GLN A 403 29.64 -1.44 -14.74
C GLN A 403 30.21 -0.22 -14.00
N ALA A 404 29.36 0.59 -13.36
CA ALA A 404 29.79 1.77 -12.61
C ALA A 404 30.68 1.43 -11.40
N ALA A 405 30.52 0.23 -10.81
CA ALA A 405 31.43 -0.28 -9.79
C ALA A 405 32.78 -0.70 -10.39
N GLU A 406 32.78 -1.46 -11.49
CA GLU A 406 34.00 -1.93 -12.16
C GLU A 406 34.88 -0.75 -12.62
N GLU A 407 34.28 0.28 -13.22
CA GLU A 407 34.92 1.53 -13.64
C GLU A 407 35.65 2.28 -12.50
N ARG A 408 35.36 1.97 -11.24
CA ARG A 408 35.88 2.67 -10.06
C ARG A 408 36.90 1.88 -9.25
N LYS A 409 37.03 0.56 -9.47
CA LYS A 409 37.95 -0.31 -8.72
C LYS A 409 39.41 0.16 -8.75
N GLU A 410 39.94 0.42 -9.95
CA GLU A 410 41.34 0.84 -10.12
C GLU A 410 41.58 2.33 -9.77
N SER A 411 40.56 3.05 -9.31
CA SER A 411 40.64 4.49 -9.10
C SER A 411 41.12 4.85 -7.69
N GLU A 412 42.37 5.31 -7.58
CA GLU A 412 42.95 5.81 -6.31
C GLU A 412 42.03 6.77 -5.53
N ALA A 413 41.27 7.62 -6.23
CA ALA A 413 40.38 8.60 -5.60
C ALA A 413 39.19 7.94 -4.87
N HIS A 414 38.66 6.83 -5.43
CA HIS A 414 37.60 6.05 -4.81
C HIS A 414 38.16 5.15 -3.71
N GLN A 415 39.32 4.54 -3.94
CA GLN A 415 40.02 3.72 -2.94
C GLN A 415 40.33 4.51 -1.65
N LYS A 416 40.72 5.79 -1.77
CA LYS A 416 40.97 6.69 -0.61
C LYS A 416 39.70 7.04 0.18
N ILE A 417 38.52 6.93 -0.42
CA ILE A 417 37.22 7.15 0.26
C ILE A 417 36.74 5.86 0.96
N LEU A 418 37.01 4.69 0.38
CA LEU A 418 36.61 3.39 0.92
C LEU A 418 37.57 2.88 2.01
N GLY A 419 38.86 3.21 1.91
CA GLY A 419 39.91 2.88 2.89
C GLY A 419 40.86 1.78 2.43
N GLU A 420 42.00 1.65 3.10
CA GLU A 420 43.15 0.84 2.64
C GLU A 420 42.91 -0.69 2.61
N ASN A 421 41.82 -1.19 3.20
CA ASN A 421 41.54 -2.62 3.38
C ASN A 421 40.17 -3.07 2.82
N GLN A 422 39.59 -2.33 1.87
CA GLN A 422 38.30 -2.66 1.24
C GLN A 422 38.39 -2.52 -0.28
N GLU A 423 37.92 -3.51 -1.04
CA GLU A 423 37.80 -3.44 -2.50
C GLU A 423 36.38 -3.01 -2.89
N LEU A 424 36.28 -2.02 -3.78
CA LEU A 424 35.00 -1.49 -4.25
C LEU A 424 34.24 -2.55 -5.05
N ASN A 425 33.03 -2.86 -4.60
CA ASN A 425 32.16 -3.85 -5.23
C ASN A 425 30.75 -3.28 -5.45
N VAL A 426 29.91 -4.00 -6.21
CA VAL A 426 28.57 -3.55 -6.60
C VAL A 426 27.68 -3.15 -5.40
N ASN A 427 27.88 -3.76 -4.22
CA ASN A 427 27.09 -3.45 -3.03
C ASN A 427 27.48 -2.13 -2.35
N ASP A 428 28.55 -1.46 -2.79
CA ASP A 428 28.91 -0.11 -2.32
C ASP A 428 28.27 1.00 -3.17
N LEU A 429 27.60 0.59 -4.25
CA LEU A 429 26.67 1.36 -5.08
C LEU A 429 25.22 0.83 -4.92
N SER A 430 24.90 0.21 -3.78
CA SER A 430 23.53 -0.23 -3.48
C SER A 430 22.57 0.97 -3.47
N ALA A 431 21.42 0.79 -4.11
CA ALA A 431 20.38 1.80 -4.29
C ALA A 431 19.02 1.10 -4.50
N THR A 432 17.92 1.78 -4.22
CA THR A 432 16.57 1.31 -4.56
C THR A 432 16.30 1.49 -6.06
N LEU A 433 15.12 1.13 -6.58
CA LEU A 433 14.67 1.61 -7.89
C LEU A 433 13.15 1.50 -8.02
N LEU A 434 12.51 2.63 -8.28
CA LEU A 434 11.08 2.78 -8.50
C LEU A 434 10.86 3.26 -9.94
N LEU A 435 10.15 2.46 -10.75
CA LEU A 435 9.84 2.77 -12.14
C LEU A 435 8.34 2.93 -12.34
N ALA A 436 7.93 3.92 -13.15
CA ALA A 436 6.57 4.06 -13.64
C ALA A 436 6.56 4.38 -15.15
N ALA A 437 5.75 3.64 -15.90
CA ALA A 437 5.45 3.88 -17.31
C ALA A 437 3.98 4.25 -17.46
N HIS A 438 3.71 5.51 -17.82
CA HIS A 438 2.37 6.06 -18.03
C HIS A 438 2.10 6.28 -19.52
N SER A 439 0.87 6.03 -19.96
CA SER A 439 0.35 6.48 -21.26
C SER A 439 -1.14 6.81 -21.19
N LEU A 440 -1.64 7.57 -22.17
CA LEU A 440 -3.06 7.93 -22.26
C LEU A 440 -3.82 7.04 -23.23
N VAL A 441 -4.95 6.52 -22.76
CA VAL A 441 -5.88 5.67 -23.52
C VAL A 441 -7.21 6.40 -23.67
N LYS A 442 -7.75 6.46 -24.89
CA LYS A 442 -9.09 7.00 -25.12
C LYS A 442 -10.15 5.92 -24.88
N TYR A 443 -11.04 6.16 -23.94
CA TYR A 443 -12.16 5.27 -23.62
C TYR A 443 -13.39 6.10 -23.24
N LYS A 444 -14.57 5.76 -23.79
CA LYS A 444 -15.84 6.49 -23.58
C LYS A 444 -15.72 8.02 -23.78
N ASN A 445 -14.95 8.44 -24.78
CA ASN A 445 -14.60 9.85 -25.10
C ASN A 445 -13.77 10.60 -24.03
N MET A 446 -13.26 9.92 -23.00
CA MET A 446 -12.38 10.48 -21.98
C MET A 446 -10.95 9.93 -22.11
N ASN A 447 -9.98 10.67 -21.56
CA ASN A 447 -8.58 10.23 -21.47
C ASN A 447 -8.35 9.49 -20.14
N TYR A 448 -8.28 8.16 -20.20
CA TYR A 448 -7.84 7.32 -19.09
C TYR A 448 -6.32 7.29 -19.05
N SER A 449 -5.74 7.26 -17.85
CA SER A 449 -4.30 7.00 -17.67
C SER A 449 -4.11 5.51 -17.43
N PHE A 450 -3.38 4.86 -18.33
CA PHE A 450 -2.80 3.55 -18.09
C PHE A 450 -1.43 3.75 -17.44
N ILE A 451 -1.17 3.02 -16.35
CA ILE A 451 0.13 3.03 -15.67
C ILE A 451 0.49 1.58 -15.35
N LEU A 452 1.74 1.20 -15.62
CA LEU A 452 2.39 0.09 -14.91
C LEU A 452 3.59 0.62 -14.14
N THR A 453 3.81 0.04 -12.96
CA THR A 453 4.94 0.35 -12.08
C THR A 453 5.76 -0.91 -11.81
N CYS A 454 7.01 -0.74 -11.40
CA CYS A 454 7.82 -1.82 -10.83
C CYS A 454 8.77 -1.25 -9.78
N GLN A 455 8.96 -1.94 -8.66
CA GLN A 455 9.71 -1.44 -7.50
C GLN A 455 10.68 -2.48 -6.92
N VAL A 456 11.87 -2.01 -6.54
CA VAL A 456 12.75 -2.64 -5.55
C VAL A 456 13.12 -1.57 -4.51
N GLY A 457 13.11 -1.91 -3.23
CA GLY A 457 13.26 -0.94 -2.13
C GLY A 457 11.94 -0.39 -1.60
N ASP A 458 12.00 0.69 -0.83
CA ASP A 458 11.01 1.07 0.20
C ASP A 458 10.31 2.43 0.00
N GLY A 459 10.73 3.23 -0.98
CA GLY A 459 9.99 4.43 -1.42
C GLY A 459 8.55 4.13 -1.89
N MET A 460 7.84 5.16 -2.38
CA MET A 460 6.41 5.04 -2.69
C MET A 460 6.04 5.45 -4.11
N LEU A 461 5.13 4.68 -4.72
CA LEU A 461 4.38 5.06 -5.92
C LEU A 461 2.89 5.09 -5.57
N ALA A 462 2.20 6.17 -5.93
CA ALA A 462 0.78 6.32 -5.64
C ALA A 462 0.07 7.13 -6.72
N ALA A 463 -1.15 6.74 -7.08
CA ALA A 463 -2.02 7.50 -7.97
C ALA A 463 -3.29 7.98 -7.25
N VAL A 464 -3.72 9.19 -7.58
CA VAL A 464 -4.99 9.80 -7.17
C VAL A 464 -5.86 9.91 -8.42
N ASP A 465 -7.08 9.37 -8.38
CA ASP A 465 -8.04 9.48 -9.51
C ASP A 465 -8.79 10.82 -9.51
N ASN A 466 -9.60 11.07 -10.54
CA ASN A 466 -10.34 12.34 -10.66
C ASN A 466 -11.41 12.55 -9.57
N LYS A 467 -11.81 11.48 -8.86
CA LYS A 467 -12.71 11.47 -7.69
C LYS A 467 -11.96 11.51 -6.35
N CYS A 468 -10.66 11.81 -6.35
CA CYS A 468 -9.80 11.83 -5.16
C CYS A 468 -9.61 10.47 -4.45
N ASN A 469 -9.89 9.34 -5.11
CA ASN A 469 -9.55 8.02 -4.56
C ASN A 469 -8.03 7.79 -4.67
N LEU A 470 -7.43 7.25 -3.61
CA LEU A 470 -6.02 6.85 -3.58
C LEU A 470 -5.86 5.39 -4.04
N ARG A 471 -4.81 5.14 -4.84
CA ARG A 471 -4.34 3.79 -5.22
C ARG A 471 -2.83 3.75 -5.00
N LEU A 472 -2.34 2.96 -4.06
CA LEU A 472 -0.90 2.66 -3.96
C LEU A 472 -0.50 1.74 -5.11
N LEU A 473 0.63 2.04 -5.76
CA LEU A 473 1.16 1.34 -6.94
C LEU A 473 2.54 0.73 -6.65
N GLY A 474 2.78 0.38 -5.39
CA GLY A 474 4.00 -0.18 -4.88
C GLY A 474 3.77 -0.78 -3.49
N VAL A 475 4.61 -1.73 -3.11
CA VAL A 475 4.69 -2.26 -1.74
C VAL A 475 6.16 -2.23 -1.35
N PRO A 476 6.54 -1.41 -0.35
CA PRO A 476 7.91 -1.32 0.16
C PRO A 476 8.55 -2.67 0.43
N ASP A 477 9.83 -2.79 0.10
CA ASP A 477 10.66 -3.92 0.51
C ASP A 477 11.27 -3.69 1.91
N THR A 478 10.80 -4.48 2.88
CA THR A 478 11.51 -4.66 4.15
C THR A 478 12.36 -5.93 4.08
N GLY A 479 13.66 -5.80 4.30
CA GLY A 479 14.64 -6.89 4.28
C GLY A 479 14.56 -7.85 5.48
N GLU A 480 15.58 -8.69 5.64
CA GLU A 480 15.58 -9.81 6.62
C GLU A 480 15.45 -9.36 8.09
N TYR A 481 15.83 -8.11 8.40
CA TYR A 481 15.72 -7.51 9.73
C TYR A 481 14.79 -6.28 9.70
N ALA A 482 14.02 -6.09 10.78
CA ALA A 482 13.11 -4.95 10.90
C ALA A 482 13.86 -3.62 10.87
N GLY A 483 13.55 -2.75 9.90
CA GLY A 483 14.30 -1.51 9.64
C GLY A 483 15.47 -1.67 8.66
N GLN A 484 15.51 -2.76 7.87
CA GLN A 484 16.41 -2.93 6.74
C GLN A 484 15.64 -2.78 5.41
N THR A 485 16.25 -2.11 4.45
CA THR A 485 15.81 -1.99 3.05
C THR A 485 16.46 -3.07 2.18
N ASP A 486 15.77 -3.56 1.15
CA ASP A 486 16.42 -4.29 0.05
C ASP A 486 16.70 -3.39 -1.15
N PHE A 487 17.85 -3.61 -1.78
CA PHE A 487 18.34 -2.79 -2.87
C PHE A 487 18.27 -3.54 -4.20
N LEU A 488 18.48 -2.84 -5.32
CA LEU A 488 18.59 -3.43 -6.66
C LEU A 488 19.70 -4.50 -6.74
N THR A 489 20.67 -4.42 -5.83
CA THR A 489 21.80 -5.34 -5.62
C THR A 489 21.51 -6.50 -4.66
N SER A 490 20.39 -6.48 -3.94
CA SER A 490 19.97 -7.59 -3.07
C SER A 490 19.68 -8.85 -3.89
N LYS A 491 20.00 -10.01 -3.31
CA LYS A 491 19.78 -11.32 -3.93
C LYS A 491 18.31 -11.51 -4.32
N ASN A 492 18.08 -12.21 -5.42
CA ASN A 492 16.77 -12.63 -5.92
C ASN A 492 15.80 -11.51 -6.33
N LYS A 493 16.11 -10.22 -6.11
CA LYS A 493 15.18 -9.11 -6.43
C LYS A 493 14.87 -8.96 -7.92
N LEU A 494 15.77 -9.43 -8.77
CA LEU A 494 15.63 -9.45 -10.23
C LEU A 494 15.07 -10.80 -10.76
N GLU A 495 14.63 -11.73 -9.89
CA GLU A 495 13.93 -12.93 -10.35
C GLU A 495 12.51 -12.60 -10.83
N ARG A 496 12.04 -13.27 -11.90
CA ARG A 496 10.72 -13.02 -12.53
C ARG A 496 9.60 -12.93 -11.49
N PHE A 497 9.51 -13.88 -10.55
CA PHE A 497 8.47 -13.87 -9.52
C PHE A 497 8.54 -12.67 -8.55
N ASN A 498 9.74 -12.21 -8.19
CA ASN A 498 9.88 -10.99 -7.38
C ASN A 498 9.40 -9.78 -8.17
N LEU A 499 9.93 -9.57 -9.39
CA LEU A 499 9.54 -8.44 -10.24
C LEU A 499 8.03 -8.45 -10.55
N MET A 500 7.43 -9.61 -10.83
CA MET A 500 5.99 -9.78 -11.03
C MET A 500 5.17 -9.36 -9.80
N SER A 501 5.54 -9.82 -8.60
CA SER A 501 4.86 -9.43 -7.35
C SER A 501 5.06 -7.96 -6.95
N LYS A 502 6.08 -7.30 -7.52
CA LYS A 502 6.33 -5.85 -7.39
C LYS A 502 5.79 -5.01 -8.56
N THR A 503 5.04 -5.60 -9.50
CA THR A 503 4.48 -4.90 -10.67
C THR A 503 3.00 -4.62 -10.51
N PHE A 504 2.66 -3.36 -10.22
CA PHE A 504 1.28 -2.89 -10.03
C PHE A 504 0.76 -2.18 -11.28
N GLY A 505 -0.55 -1.95 -11.34
CA GLY A 505 -1.20 -1.30 -12.48
C GLY A 505 -2.37 -0.41 -12.09
N PHE A 506 -2.60 0.62 -12.91
CA PHE A 506 -3.67 1.60 -12.73
C PHE A 506 -4.34 1.89 -14.07
N PHE A 507 -5.67 2.00 -14.07
CA PHE A 507 -6.46 2.41 -15.22
C PHE A 507 -7.69 3.23 -14.79
N SER A 508 -7.55 4.55 -14.79
CA SER A 508 -8.63 5.49 -14.43
C SER A 508 -8.35 6.89 -14.99
N PRO A 509 -9.32 7.81 -15.07
CA PRO A 509 -9.04 9.23 -15.25
C PRO A 509 -8.24 9.74 -14.03
N MET A 510 -6.98 10.09 -14.23
CA MET A 510 -6.02 10.39 -13.16
C MET A 510 -5.97 11.88 -12.83
N ARG A 511 -5.95 12.22 -11.54
CA ARG A 511 -5.63 13.55 -11.00
C ARG A 511 -4.13 13.74 -10.85
N ALA A 512 -3.44 12.79 -10.22
CA ALA A 512 -1.99 12.78 -10.06
C ALA A 512 -1.41 11.35 -9.98
N LEU A 513 -0.17 11.18 -10.41
CA LEU A 513 0.75 10.10 -10.06
C LEU A 513 1.92 10.72 -9.28
N LEU A 514 2.27 10.13 -8.15
CA LEU A 514 3.35 10.51 -7.25
C LEU A 514 4.36 9.36 -7.20
N VAL A 515 5.65 9.66 -7.34
CA VAL A 515 6.75 8.68 -7.26
C VAL A 515 7.88 9.30 -6.42
N MET A 516 8.31 8.66 -5.33
CA MET A 516 9.18 9.30 -4.33
C MET A 516 10.08 8.33 -3.56
N SER A 517 11.18 8.84 -3.02
CA SER A 517 11.99 8.16 -2.00
C SER A 517 11.25 8.09 -0.65
N ASP A 518 11.69 7.18 0.21
CA ASP A 518 11.23 7.01 1.58
C ASP A 518 11.34 8.32 2.38
N GLY A 519 12.38 9.11 2.15
CA GLY A 519 12.59 10.45 2.73
C GLY A 519 11.43 11.43 2.52
N VAL A 520 10.53 11.19 1.56
CA VAL A 520 9.23 11.87 1.43
C VAL A 520 8.07 11.01 1.94
N ALA A 521 8.05 9.71 1.63
CA ALA A 521 6.93 8.83 1.97
C ALA A 521 6.72 8.69 3.50
N ASP A 522 7.80 8.59 4.28
CA ASP A 522 7.75 8.28 5.71
C ASP A 522 7.06 9.37 6.54
N ASP A 523 7.19 10.64 6.15
CA ASP A 523 6.47 11.77 6.77
C ASP A 523 4.94 11.56 6.75
N TYR A 524 4.45 10.81 5.77
CA TYR A 524 3.04 10.55 5.51
C TYR A 524 2.57 9.14 5.95
N PHE A 525 3.39 8.31 6.61
CA PHE A 525 3.00 6.96 7.02
C PHE A 525 1.75 6.90 7.95
N PRO A 526 0.79 5.97 7.80
CA PRO A 526 0.67 4.98 6.74
C PRO A 526 0.34 5.64 5.40
N ASN A 527 1.01 5.15 4.35
CA ASN A 527 0.93 5.71 3.00
C ASN A 527 -0.50 5.76 2.43
N ASP A 528 -1.39 4.91 2.93
CA ASP A 528 -2.84 5.05 2.79
C ASP A 528 -3.45 5.43 4.16
N PRO A 529 -4.14 6.59 4.31
CA PRO A 529 -4.45 7.60 3.29
C PRO A 529 -3.36 8.68 3.11
N GLY A 530 -2.18 8.54 3.71
CA GLY A 530 -1.15 9.59 3.77
C GLY A 530 -0.76 10.23 2.44
N MET A 531 -0.67 9.45 1.36
CA MET A 531 -0.34 9.95 0.01
C MET A 531 -1.42 10.88 -0.57
N LEU A 532 -2.69 10.75 -0.13
CA LEU A 532 -3.74 11.70 -0.48
C LEU A 532 -3.54 13.04 0.25
N ASN A 533 -3.09 13.00 1.50
CA ASN A 533 -2.75 14.21 2.26
C ASN A 533 -1.53 14.93 1.63
N LEU A 534 -0.53 14.20 1.14
CA LEU A 534 0.59 14.75 0.37
C LEU A 534 0.10 15.50 -0.87
N TRP A 535 -0.80 14.92 -1.66
CA TRP A 535 -1.41 15.60 -2.81
C TRP A 535 -2.13 16.90 -2.40
N GLY A 536 -2.85 16.90 -1.27
CA GLY A 536 -3.48 18.10 -0.71
C GLY A 536 -2.50 19.16 -0.23
N ASP A 537 -1.47 18.76 0.51
CA ASP A 537 -0.41 19.66 1.01
C ASP A 537 0.30 20.37 -0.15
N LEU A 538 0.62 19.65 -1.22
CA LEU A 538 1.22 20.20 -2.43
C LEU A 538 0.34 21.28 -3.09
N ILE A 539 -0.98 21.15 -3.03
CA ILE A 539 -1.92 22.17 -3.54
C ILE A 539 -1.95 23.40 -2.63
N ILE A 540 -2.16 23.23 -1.32
CA ILE A 540 -2.34 24.37 -0.41
C ILE A 540 -1.04 25.15 -0.12
N ASN A 541 0.12 24.57 -0.46
CA ASN A 541 1.44 25.22 -0.52
C ASN A 541 1.79 25.78 -1.93
N GLY A 542 0.88 25.71 -2.91
CA GLY A 542 1.07 26.28 -4.26
C GLY A 542 2.05 25.53 -5.18
N VAL A 543 2.49 24.32 -4.80
CA VAL A 543 3.34 23.47 -5.66
C VAL A 543 2.53 22.94 -6.84
N LEU A 544 1.31 22.49 -6.58
CA LEU A 544 0.33 22.08 -7.59
C LEU A 544 -0.80 23.11 -7.72
N GLU A 545 -1.29 23.31 -8.94
CA GLU A 545 -2.35 24.27 -9.25
C GLU A 545 -3.67 23.55 -9.53
N LEU A 546 -4.79 24.03 -8.96
CA LEU A 546 -6.15 23.60 -9.34
C LEU A 546 -6.80 24.65 -10.24
N LYS A 547 -7.34 24.22 -11.39
CA LYS A 547 -7.95 25.08 -12.42
C LYS A 547 -9.38 24.62 -12.73
N GLY A 548 -10.29 25.59 -12.85
CA GLY A 548 -11.74 25.35 -12.99
C GLY A 548 -12.57 25.68 -11.75
N VAL A 549 -11.94 25.95 -10.60
CA VAL A 549 -12.61 26.53 -9.41
C VAL A 549 -12.86 28.03 -9.66
N THR A 550 -13.99 28.56 -9.19
CA THR A 550 -14.28 30.01 -9.22
C THR A 550 -14.31 30.59 -7.80
N VAL A 551 -14.19 31.92 -7.70
CA VAL A 551 -14.30 32.63 -6.41
C VAL A 551 -15.69 32.37 -5.79
N GLU A 552 -16.73 32.30 -6.61
CA GLU A 552 -18.11 32.04 -6.20
C GLU A 552 -18.29 30.62 -5.66
N SER A 553 -17.70 29.59 -6.29
CA SER A 553 -17.77 28.21 -5.79
C SER A 553 -16.94 28.03 -4.51
N ALA A 554 -15.75 28.64 -4.45
CA ALA A 554 -14.93 28.73 -3.23
C ALA A 554 -15.72 29.35 -2.06
N VAL A 555 -16.31 30.53 -2.25
CA VAL A 555 -17.12 31.21 -1.23
C VAL A 555 -18.42 30.44 -0.92
N ALA A 556 -18.97 29.66 -1.85
CA ALA A 556 -20.13 28.81 -1.58
C ALA A 556 -19.78 27.56 -0.75
N ALA A 557 -18.59 26.99 -0.91
CA ALA A 557 -18.07 25.92 -0.06
C ALA A 557 -17.74 26.43 1.35
N LEU A 558 -17.01 27.54 1.45
CA LEU A 558 -16.56 28.13 2.72
C LEU A 558 -17.69 28.42 3.70
N LYS A 559 -18.85 28.88 3.21
CA LYS A 559 -20.07 29.14 4.01
C LYS A 559 -20.62 27.91 4.76
N LYS A 560 -20.16 26.69 4.45
CA LYS A 560 -20.51 25.46 5.17
C LYS A 560 -19.55 25.14 6.33
N THR A 561 -18.46 25.89 6.45
CA THR A 561 -17.36 25.66 7.40
C THR A 561 -17.31 26.74 8.48
N LYS A 562 -16.40 26.62 9.46
CA LYS A 562 -16.11 27.67 10.44
C LYS A 562 -15.52 28.95 9.84
N LEU A 563 -14.88 28.87 8.67
CA LEU A 563 -14.26 30.00 7.97
C LEU A 563 -15.15 30.35 6.78
N ALA A 564 -16.12 31.23 6.99
CA ALA A 564 -17.18 31.52 6.01
C ALA A 564 -16.73 32.46 4.89
N LYS A 565 -15.53 33.04 4.97
CA LYS A 565 -14.96 33.99 3.99
C LYS A 565 -13.49 33.71 3.66
N LEU A 566 -13.03 34.23 2.53
CA LEU A 566 -11.64 34.09 2.07
C LEU A 566 -10.64 34.81 2.99
N GLU A 567 -11.02 35.98 3.50
CA GLU A 567 -10.22 36.77 4.44
C GLU A 567 -10.14 36.13 5.84
N GLU A 568 -10.93 35.08 6.11
CA GLU A 568 -10.85 34.27 7.33
C GLU A 568 -9.88 33.09 7.14
N ILE A 569 -9.82 32.49 5.94
CA ILE A 569 -8.74 31.54 5.56
C ILE A 569 -7.37 32.22 5.57
N GLU A 570 -7.23 33.41 4.99
CA GLU A 570 -5.95 34.14 4.92
C GLU A 570 -5.30 34.33 6.30
N LYS A 571 -6.13 34.47 7.34
CA LYS A 571 -5.72 34.71 8.74
C LYS A 571 -5.62 33.43 9.56
N ALA A 572 -6.18 32.32 9.08
CA ALA A 572 -6.20 31.04 9.80
C ALA A 572 -4.78 30.45 9.89
N GLN A 573 -4.44 29.91 11.06
CA GLN A 573 -3.12 29.35 11.34
C GLN A 573 -3.11 27.85 11.03
N PHE A 574 -3.09 27.52 9.74
CA PHE A 574 -3.01 26.12 9.24
C PHE A 574 -1.60 25.73 8.75
N HIS A 575 -0.57 26.31 9.36
CA HIS A 575 0.83 26.05 9.03
C HIS A 575 1.71 25.89 10.28
N TYR A 576 2.85 25.24 10.12
CA TYR A 576 3.94 25.18 11.11
C TYR A 576 5.21 25.82 10.53
N LEU A 577 6.14 26.24 11.38
CA LEU A 577 7.44 26.76 10.94
C LEU A 577 8.44 25.61 10.84
N ALA A 578 8.85 25.28 9.62
CA ALA A 578 9.85 24.27 9.34
C ALA A 578 11.25 24.92 9.28
N ASN A 579 12.22 24.33 9.99
CA ASN A 579 13.62 24.78 10.00
C ASN A 579 14.33 24.28 8.73
N VAL A 580 14.84 25.18 7.90
CA VAL A 580 15.65 24.89 6.71
C VAL A 580 17.13 25.08 7.05
N VAL A 581 17.99 24.14 6.63
CA VAL A 581 19.45 24.21 6.87
C VAL A 581 20.13 24.78 5.63
N THR A 582 20.70 25.98 5.76
CA THR A 582 21.27 26.77 4.65
C THR A 582 22.72 27.19 4.96
N PRO A 583 23.52 27.60 3.96
CA PRO A 583 24.88 28.10 4.18
C PRO A 583 24.96 29.32 5.11
N THR A 584 23.83 30.04 5.26
CA THR A 584 23.66 31.23 6.12
C THR A 584 23.19 30.89 7.53
N GLY A 585 22.73 29.67 7.81
CA GLY A 585 22.35 29.21 9.15
C GLY A 585 21.13 28.29 9.16
N ILE A 586 20.21 28.55 10.08
CA ILE A 586 18.88 27.94 10.10
C ILE A 586 17.86 29.03 9.77
N GLU A 587 17.13 28.84 8.68
CA GLU A 587 16.02 29.68 8.25
C GLU A 587 14.69 29.00 8.61
N GLN A 588 13.59 29.75 8.66
CA GLN A 588 12.26 29.20 8.98
C GLN A 588 11.27 29.49 7.86
N MET A 589 10.69 28.45 7.28
CA MET A 589 9.67 28.56 6.25
C MET A 589 8.31 28.05 6.75
N PRO A 590 7.20 28.79 6.52
CA PRO A 590 5.86 28.35 6.90
C PRO A 590 5.37 27.25 5.95
N ILE A 591 5.10 26.07 6.50
CA ILE A 591 4.60 24.90 5.78
C ILE A 591 3.16 24.62 6.19
N ARG A 592 2.24 24.70 5.23
CA ARG A 592 0.80 24.45 5.43
C ARG A 592 0.50 22.96 5.35
N THR A 593 -0.48 22.49 6.12
CA THR A 593 -0.96 21.10 6.03
C THR A 593 -2.48 20.98 5.98
N VAL A 594 -3.00 20.01 5.22
CA VAL A 594 -4.44 19.76 5.11
C VAL A 594 -5.07 19.31 6.43
N GLY A 595 -4.29 18.67 7.31
CA GLY A 595 -4.72 18.32 8.67
C GLY A 595 -5.08 19.56 9.49
N LEU A 596 -4.16 20.53 9.58
CA LEU A 596 -4.43 21.79 10.29
C LEU A 596 -5.54 22.60 9.59
N LEU A 597 -5.61 22.58 8.26
CA LEU A 597 -6.67 23.25 7.52
C LEU A 597 -8.06 22.67 7.84
N ALA A 598 -8.19 21.35 7.93
CA ALA A 598 -9.43 20.68 8.32
C ALA A 598 -9.87 21.05 9.75
N GLU A 599 -8.93 21.16 10.71
CA GLU A 599 -9.21 21.63 12.07
C GLU A 599 -9.75 23.07 12.11
N GLN A 600 -9.10 23.99 11.38
CA GLN A 600 -9.48 25.40 11.28
C GLN A 600 -10.85 25.56 10.59
N LEU A 601 -11.10 24.83 9.50
CA LEU A 601 -12.41 24.78 8.82
C LEU A 601 -13.48 24.07 9.67
N GLY A 602 -13.07 23.15 10.55
CA GLY A 602 -13.98 22.37 11.39
C GLY A 602 -14.72 21.25 10.69
N ILE A 603 -14.17 20.71 9.61
CA ILE A 603 -14.73 19.60 8.83
C ILE A 603 -13.81 18.36 8.90
N PRO A 604 -14.31 17.15 8.66
CA PRO A 604 -13.47 15.96 8.54
C PRO A 604 -12.44 16.11 7.41
N LEU A 605 -11.22 15.61 7.60
CA LEU A 605 -10.19 15.63 6.56
C LEU A 605 -10.63 14.94 5.24
N PRO A 606 -11.35 13.80 5.25
CA PRO A 606 -11.90 13.24 4.01
C PRO A 606 -12.92 14.13 3.29
N GLU A 607 -13.62 15.03 4.00
CA GLU A 607 -14.53 16.01 3.37
C GLU A 607 -13.72 17.12 2.69
N LEU A 608 -12.67 17.62 3.36
CA LEU A 608 -11.72 18.59 2.76
C LEU A 608 -11.06 18.03 1.50
N MET A 609 -10.57 16.78 1.53
CA MET A 609 -9.90 16.17 0.38
C MET A 609 -10.82 15.94 -0.83
N ASN A 610 -12.13 15.94 -0.61
CA ASN A 610 -13.15 15.86 -1.66
C ASN A 610 -13.71 17.23 -2.10
N SER A 611 -13.17 18.35 -1.62
CA SER A 611 -13.54 19.70 -2.07
C SER A 611 -12.35 20.44 -2.70
N PRO A 612 -12.23 20.41 -4.05
CA PRO A 612 -11.31 21.26 -4.80
C PRO A 612 -11.48 22.75 -4.47
N GLU A 613 -12.70 23.19 -4.13
CA GLU A 613 -13.03 24.57 -3.77
C GLU A 613 -12.28 25.02 -2.50
N LEU A 614 -12.25 24.17 -1.46
CA LEU A 614 -11.61 24.50 -0.18
C LEU A 614 -10.08 24.40 -0.28
N LEU A 615 -9.55 23.41 -1.01
CA LEU A 615 -8.12 23.30 -1.29
C LEU A 615 -7.61 24.49 -2.10
N TRP A 616 -8.35 24.91 -3.13
CA TRP A 616 -8.03 26.10 -3.94
C TRP A 616 -8.14 27.40 -3.13
N ALA A 617 -9.19 27.55 -2.31
CA ALA A 617 -9.37 28.72 -1.44
C ALA A 617 -8.21 28.88 -0.45
N ALA A 618 -7.69 27.78 0.10
CA ALA A 618 -6.50 27.80 0.94
C ALA A 618 -5.25 28.19 0.14
N ALA A 619 -5.07 27.67 -1.06
CA ALA A 619 -3.89 27.92 -1.90
C ALA A 619 -3.69 29.41 -2.28
N LEU A 620 -4.76 30.20 -2.43
CA LEU A 620 -4.74 31.60 -2.90
C LEU A 620 -3.62 32.46 -2.28
N GLY A 621 -3.43 32.40 -0.96
CA GLY A 621 -2.44 33.21 -0.24
C GLY A 621 -0.97 32.79 -0.41
N VAL A 622 -0.68 31.73 -1.18
CA VAL A 622 0.67 31.28 -1.57
C VAL A 622 0.75 30.91 -3.06
N LEU A 623 -0.23 31.34 -3.87
CA LEU A 623 -0.04 31.32 -5.32
C LEU A 623 1.14 32.22 -5.66
N PRO A 624 2.12 31.73 -6.43
CA PRO A 624 3.39 32.41 -6.61
C PRO A 624 3.29 33.59 -7.57
N ASP A 625 4.35 34.39 -7.62
CA ASP A 625 4.67 35.16 -8.82
C ASP A 625 4.81 34.21 -10.03
N GLU A 626 4.24 34.57 -11.18
CA GLU A 626 4.20 33.75 -12.40
C GLU A 626 5.62 33.37 -12.90
N ASN A 627 6.63 34.12 -12.47
CA ASN A 627 8.05 33.88 -12.77
C ASN A 627 8.64 32.62 -12.07
N VAL A 628 7.97 32.01 -11.09
CA VAL A 628 8.52 30.87 -10.32
C VAL A 628 7.99 29.51 -10.83
N LEU A 629 8.84 28.79 -11.55
CA LEU A 629 8.55 27.45 -12.11
C LEU A 629 8.03 26.46 -11.05
N PRO A 630 6.95 25.70 -11.31
CA PRO A 630 6.38 24.75 -10.33
C PRO A 630 7.39 23.72 -9.77
N ALA A 631 8.36 23.29 -10.58
CA ALA A 631 9.43 22.38 -10.15
C ALA A 631 10.39 23.02 -9.14
N ALA A 632 10.66 24.33 -9.24
CA ALA A 632 11.44 25.06 -8.24
C ALA A 632 10.65 25.23 -6.93
N ARG A 633 9.32 25.41 -7.02
CA ARG A 633 8.43 25.44 -5.84
C ARG A 633 8.44 24.10 -5.11
N LEU A 634 8.39 22.99 -5.84
CA LEU A 634 8.56 21.63 -5.31
C LEU A 634 9.92 21.47 -4.61
N GLN A 635 11.01 21.92 -5.22
CA GLN A 635 12.35 21.84 -4.61
C GLN A 635 12.43 22.59 -3.26
N SER A 636 11.98 23.84 -3.20
CA SER A 636 11.99 24.64 -1.96
C SER A 636 11.06 24.05 -0.88
N TRP A 637 9.92 23.49 -1.29
CA TRP A 637 9.01 22.78 -0.39
C TRP A 637 9.64 21.49 0.15
N LEU A 638 10.35 20.72 -0.67
CA LEU A 638 11.03 19.48 -0.24
C LEU A 638 12.17 19.74 0.76
N ASP A 639 12.98 20.79 0.58
CA ASP A 639 14.09 21.12 1.51
C ASP A 639 13.57 21.62 2.88
N SER A 640 12.32 22.11 2.89
CA SER A 640 11.66 22.66 4.07
C SER A 640 10.86 21.59 4.83
N TYR A 641 9.92 20.95 4.15
CA TYR A 641 8.90 20.07 4.72
C TYR A 641 9.54 18.85 5.41
N GLN A 642 9.33 18.73 6.73
CA GLN A 642 9.60 17.52 7.50
C GLN A 642 8.61 17.52 8.69
N VAL A 643 7.90 16.41 8.88
CA VAL A 643 6.87 16.27 9.92
C VAL A 643 7.26 15.23 10.97
N ARG A 644 7.91 14.14 10.56
CA ARG A 644 8.28 13.02 11.44
C ARG A 644 9.75 12.95 11.79
N GLY A 645 10.51 13.94 11.35
CA GLY A 645 11.95 13.99 11.53
C GLY A 645 12.71 13.09 10.56
N SER A 646 12.10 12.69 9.44
CA SER A 646 12.88 12.19 8.30
C SER A 646 13.85 13.28 7.89
N ALA A 647 15.14 13.04 8.15
CA ALA A 647 16.23 13.98 7.92
C ALA A 647 17.08 13.58 6.70
N ASP A 648 16.69 12.52 6.01
CA ASP A 648 17.35 12.01 4.82
C ASP A 648 17.09 12.88 3.59
N ASP A 649 17.70 12.51 2.46
CA ASP A 649 17.41 13.12 1.17
C ASP A 649 15.96 12.92 0.74
N ARG A 650 15.45 13.81 -0.12
CA ARG A 650 14.02 13.86 -0.43
C ARG A 650 13.81 14.09 -1.92
N THR A 651 13.26 13.08 -2.60
CA THR A 651 12.95 13.09 -4.03
C THR A 651 11.47 12.82 -4.25
N LEU A 652 10.83 13.64 -5.07
CA LEU A 652 9.44 13.46 -5.49
C LEU A 652 9.30 13.89 -6.96
N VAL A 653 8.71 13.00 -7.75
CA VAL A 653 8.28 13.25 -9.14
C VAL A 653 6.76 13.11 -9.19
N ILE A 654 6.10 14.11 -9.78
CA ILE A 654 4.66 14.25 -9.85
C ILE A 654 4.26 14.41 -11.32
N LEU A 655 3.30 13.60 -11.76
CA LEU A 655 2.62 13.72 -13.05
C LEU A 655 1.14 14.02 -12.80
N SER A 656 0.66 15.22 -13.12
CA SER A 656 -0.64 15.72 -12.63
C SER A 656 -1.47 16.51 -13.64
N ARG A 657 -2.80 16.50 -13.46
CA ARG A 657 -3.77 17.38 -14.14
C ARG A 657 -4.15 18.55 -13.24
N GLU A 658 -3.91 19.76 -13.71
CA GLU A 658 -4.36 20.99 -13.04
C GLU A 658 -5.87 21.21 -13.19
N ILE A 659 -6.43 20.84 -14.36
CA ILE A 659 -7.84 21.09 -14.70
C ILE A 659 -8.75 20.06 -14.01
N LEU A 660 -9.85 20.53 -13.44
CA LEU A 660 -10.96 19.69 -12.97
C LEU A 660 -11.73 19.11 -14.18
N VAL A 661 -11.78 17.78 -14.25
CA VAL A 661 -12.39 16.95 -15.31
C VAL A 661 -13.28 15.89 -14.65
#